data_AF-A0A0D3G6Q4-F1
#
_entry.id   AF-A0A0D3G6Q4-F1
#
_cell.length_a   1.000
_cell.length_b   1.000
_cell.length_c   1.000
_cell.angle_alpha   90.00
_cell.angle_beta   90.00
_cell.angle_gamma   90.00
#
_symmetry.space_group_name_H-M   'P 1'
#
loop_
_entity.id
_entity.type
_entity.pdbx_description
1 polymer ?
#
loop_
_entity_poly.entity_id
_entity_poly.type
_entity_poly.pdbx_seq_one_letter_code
_entity_poly.pdbx_strand_id
1 'polypeptide(L)'
;MERRPLHLHLLLLFFLAWLMLLLLLQGVSSLQFRRDDFPDGFAFGAGTAAYQYEGAAAEDGRTPSIWDTYTHSGRHPEDGTGDVASDGYHKYKIQVVLYHSDLPQSLQDEYGGWINPKIVDDFTAYADVCFREFGDRVAHWTTVLEPNVMAQGCYDTGILPPNHCSYPFGSNCTGGNSTVEPYLFIHHNLLAHASAVRLYREKYQVAQKGIVGINMYSLWFYPLTDSAEDIGATERAKQFMYGWILHPLVFGDYPETIKKVVGSRLPFFSNYESELVTNAFDFVGLNHYSSVYTSNNNNVVKAPLQDLTADIATLFRATKNDTPTPEFLPGNTVDPQGLENALEYIRENYGNLTIYIQENGSGAPDGTLDDVERINYLQKYIAATLKAIRNGANVKGYSMWSFIDIYEIFGGYNSWHYGLVAVDFGSTERRRQPRRSASWYSDFLKNNARIRVEMAPLNGVNVDQYEMFGGYKAHFGLVAVDFGSKELRRQPSRSARWCSDFLKNNAIIKVEDGSVSMASHAQLWNAMETRRPLHLLLVFLSSPWLLLLLLLLVVQGTSSLQFTRDDFPHDFAFGAGTSAYQYEGGAAEDGRTPSIWDTYTHSGRHPEDETGDVASDGYHKYKEDVKLMSEIGLEAYRFTISWSRLIPSMATNIKFLFSVLDDVLSSSPRVLILSLDNPGGRGAVNLKALQFYNSMINELIHVVMYHMDLPQSLQDEYGGWISPKIVDDFTAYADVCFREFGDRVAHWTTVLEPNAMAQAGYDMGILPPNRCSYPFGSNCTAGNSSVEPYLFIHHSLLAHASAVRLYREKYKVAQKGIIGINIYSMWFYPFTDSAEDIGATERAKKILHPLVFGDYPDTMKKAAGSRLPIFSNHESEMVTNSFDFIGLNHYSSVYTSNNNNVVKAPLQDLTADVATLFRVYEVHSFCVCVYVFAVTKNDTPTPVAVKWFCLLLLKQFVPGTIVDPRGLEHALKYIREKYGNLPIYIQENGSGSSSETLDDVERINYLAKYIAATLKAIRSGANVKGYSMWSFVDLYELFGGYSTWHFGLVAVDFDSEKRRRQPRRSASWYSEFLKNNSVIRVEDGTE
;
A
#
# COMPACT_ATOMS: atom_id res chain seq x y z
N MET A 1 45.47 -18.52 -43.85
CA MET A 1 45.38 -19.32 -42.60
C MET A 1 45.35 -18.34 -41.43
N GLU A 2 44.33 -17.51 -41.18
CA GLU A 2 42.87 -17.68 -41.25
C GLU A 2 42.36 -18.90 -40.49
N ARG A 3 41.95 -18.67 -39.23
CA ARG A 3 40.61 -18.96 -38.69
C ARG A 3 40.64 -18.91 -37.15
N ARG A 4 40.99 -17.76 -36.56
CA ARG A 4 40.71 -17.46 -35.14
C ARG A 4 40.56 -15.95 -34.95
N PRO A 5 39.39 -15.38 -35.30
CA PRO A 5 38.76 -14.50 -34.30
C PRO A 5 37.21 -14.64 -34.20
N LEU A 6 36.58 -15.46 -35.06
CA LEU A 6 35.12 -15.55 -35.13
C LEU A 6 34.48 -16.31 -33.96
N HIS A 7 35.14 -17.36 -33.46
CA HIS A 7 34.60 -18.17 -32.35
C HIS A 7 34.58 -17.43 -31.01
N LEU A 8 35.56 -16.55 -30.76
CA LEU A 8 35.60 -15.79 -29.51
C LEU A 8 34.53 -14.70 -29.49
N HIS A 9 34.25 -14.06 -30.63
CA HIS A 9 33.17 -13.08 -30.77
C HIS A 9 31.78 -13.73 -30.66
N LEU A 10 31.59 -14.92 -31.25
CA LEU A 10 30.33 -15.67 -31.12
C LEU A 10 30.09 -16.16 -29.68
N LEU A 11 31.14 -16.57 -28.95
CA LEU A 11 31.04 -16.93 -27.53
C LEU A 11 30.76 -15.70 -26.64
N LEU A 12 31.37 -14.55 -26.95
CA LEU A 12 31.11 -13.31 -26.22
C LEU A 12 29.69 -12.80 -26.45
N LEU A 13 29.19 -12.91 -27.69
CA LEU A 13 27.81 -12.57 -28.05
C LEU A 13 26.81 -13.53 -27.40
N PHE A 14 27.11 -14.82 -27.33
CA PHE A 14 26.28 -15.78 -26.60
C PHE A 14 26.29 -15.49 -25.09
N PHE A 15 27.43 -15.16 -24.52
CA PHE A 15 27.55 -14.83 -23.09
C PHE A 15 26.84 -13.53 -22.75
N LEU A 16 26.95 -12.49 -23.60
CA LEU A 16 26.24 -11.22 -23.44
C LEU A 16 24.74 -11.36 -23.68
N ALA A 17 24.30 -12.19 -24.62
CA ALA A 17 22.89 -12.50 -24.82
C ALA A 17 22.31 -13.29 -23.65
N TRP A 18 23.07 -14.22 -23.08
CA TRP A 18 22.70 -14.97 -21.88
C TRP A 18 22.66 -14.08 -20.63
N LEU A 19 23.61 -13.14 -20.50
CA LEU A 19 23.63 -12.14 -19.43
C LEU A 19 22.47 -11.14 -19.57
N MET A 20 22.14 -10.70 -20.79
CA MET A 20 20.97 -9.87 -21.06
C MET A 20 19.66 -10.62 -20.81
N LEU A 21 19.59 -11.91 -21.12
CA LEU A 21 18.43 -12.75 -20.79
C LEU A 21 18.25 -12.88 -19.27
N LEU A 22 19.34 -13.03 -18.51
CA LEU A 22 19.32 -13.03 -17.04
C LEU A 22 18.95 -11.67 -16.45
N LEU A 23 19.45 -10.57 -17.03
CA LEU A 23 19.14 -9.21 -16.60
C LEU A 23 17.69 -8.81 -16.94
N LEU A 24 17.14 -9.30 -18.07
CA LEU A 24 15.72 -9.17 -18.43
C LEU A 24 14.81 -10.02 -17.54
N LEU A 25 15.29 -11.10 -16.96
CA LEU A 25 14.55 -11.93 -15.99
C LEU A 25 14.58 -11.36 -14.56
N GLN A 26 15.49 -10.43 -14.26
CA GLN A 26 15.66 -9.83 -12.92
C GLN A 26 14.99 -8.45 -12.76
N GLY A 27 14.60 -7.79 -13.86
CA GLY A 27 13.85 -6.53 -13.81
C GLY A 27 12.35 -6.77 -13.99
N VAL A 28 11.58 -6.58 -12.91
CA VAL A 28 10.10 -6.66 -12.85
C VAL A 28 9.54 -8.08 -12.98
N SER A 29 9.30 -8.72 -11.83
CA SER A 29 8.28 -9.75 -11.73
C SER A 29 7.49 -9.54 -10.45
N SER A 30 6.36 -8.82 -10.54
CA SER A 30 5.24 -9.21 -9.68
C SER A 30 4.91 -10.63 -10.09
N LEU A 31 5.09 -11.60 -9.20
CA LEU A 31 4.71 -12.97 -9.52
C LEU A 31 3.19 -12.99 -9.53
N GLN A 32 2.62 -13.02 -10.72
CA GLN A 32 1.20 -13.30 -10.89
C GLN A 32 1.04 -14.79 -11.05
N PHE A 33 0.17 -15.38 -10.25
CA PHE A 33 -0.18 -16.78 -10.39
C PHE A 33 -1.68 -16.96 -10.18
N ARG A 34 -2.19 -17.98 -10.83
CA ARG A 34 -3.58 -18.39 -10.89
C ARG A 34 -3.74 -19.71 -10.15
N ARG A 35 -4.98 -20.16 -9.99
CA ARG A 35 -5.26 -21.47 -9.40
C ARG A 35 -4.52 -22.59 -10.14
N ASP A 36 -4.45 -22.51 -11.48
CA ASP A 36 -3.83 -23.56 -12.32
C ASP A 36 -2.29 -23.59 -12.25
N ASP A 37 -1.65 -22.65 -11.54
CA ASP A 37 -0.21 -22.72 -11.26
C ASP A 37 0.14 -23.73 -10.15
N PHE A 38 -0.85 -24.22 -9.42
CA PHE A 38 -0.70 -25.30 -8.45
C PHE A 38 -0.68 -26.67 -9.14
N PRO A 39 -0.01 -27.69 -8.57
CA PRO A 39 0.05 -29.01 -9.17
C PRO A 39 -1.35 -29.61 -9.43
N ASP A 40 -1.47 -30.40 -10.49
CA ASP A 40 -2.69 -31.15 -10.77
C ASP A 40 -3.11 -31.99 -9.54
N GLY A 41 -4.38 -31.88 -9.17
CA GLY A 41 -4.93 -32.54 -7.99
C GLY A 41 -4.73 -31.78 -6.66
N PHE A 42 -4.13 -30.58 -6.67
CA PHE A 42 -4.09 -29.72 -5.49
C PHE A 42 -5.50 -29.30 -5.07
N ALA A 43 -5.82 -29.51 -3.78
CA ALA A 43 -7.15 -29.30 -3.24
C ALA A 43 -7.27 -27.94 -2.56
N PHE A 44 -8.16 -27.08 -3.05
CA PHE A 44 -8.57 -25.87 -2.34
C PHE A 44 -9.90 -26.10 -1.61
N GLY A 45 -10.01 -25.60 -0.38
CA GLY A 45 -11.19 -25.78 0.48
C GLY A 45 -11.46 -24.59 1.41
N ALA A 46 -12.51 -24.70 2.22
CA ALA A 46 -12.79 -23.80 3.33
C ALA A 46 -13.24 -24.62 4.54
N GLY A 47 -12.80 -24.25 5.75
CA GLY A 47 -13.03 -25.00 7.00
C GLY A 47 -14.18 -24.45 7.87
N THR A 48 -14.71 -25.33 8.73
CA THR A 48 -15.68 -25.06 9.82
C THR A 48 -15.46 -26.09 10.94
N ALA A 49 -15.86 -25.82 12.19
CA ALA A 49 -15.83 -26.81 13.29
C ALA A 49 -17.21 -27.09 13.89
N ALA A 50 -17.43 -28.30 14.42
CA ALA A 50 -18.73 -28.75 14.92
C ALA A 50 -19.32 -27.82 15.99
N TYR A 51 -18.60 -27.57 17.10
CA TYR A 51 -19.08 -26.68 18.16
C TYR A 51 -19.27 -25.22 17.70
N GLN A 52 -18.52 -24.79 16.68
CA GLN A 52 -18.55 -23.41 16.20
C GLN A 52 -19.61 -23.19 15.08
N TYR A 53 -20.07 -24.28 14.42
CA TYR A 53 -20.93 -24.24 13.23
C TYR A 53 -22.29 -24.96 13.40
N GLU A 54 -22.36 -26.10 14.09
CA GLU A 54 -23.55 -26.96 14.09
C GLU A 54 -24.67 -26.47 15.02
N GLY A 55 -24.37 -26.24 16.30
CA GLY A 55 -25.36 -25.87 17.33
C GLY A 55 -26.13 -27.08 17.88
N ALA A 56 -27.41 -26.87 18.22
CA ALA A 56 -28.38 -27.89 18.62
C ALA A 56 -27.98 -28.75 19.84
N ALA A 57 -27.44 -28.13 20.89
CA ALA A 57 -26.87 -28.81 22.07
C ALA A 57 -27.80 -29.75 22.84
N ALA A 58 -29.12 -29.64 22.65
CA ALA A 58 -30.13 -30.48 23.30
C ALA A 58 -31.10 -31.17 22.32
N GLU A 59 -30.82 -31.14 21.01
CA GLU A 59 -31.72 -31.69 19.99
C GLU A 59 -31.27 -33.10 19.54
N ASP A 60 -32.20 -33.88 19.00
CA ASP A 60 -31.99 -35.21 18.40
C ASP A 60 -31.22 -36.24 19.24
N GLY A 61 -31.18 -36.06 20.56
CA GLY A 61 -30.50 -36.96 21.49
C GLY A 61 -28.99 -36.75 21.64
N ARG A 62 -28.45 -35.64 21.12
CA ARG A 62 -27.06 -35.20 21.39
C ARG A 62 -26.88 -34.96 22.89
N THR A 63 -25.84 -35.53 23.49
CA THR A 63 -25.48 -35.31 24.90
C THR A 63 -24.48 -34.14 25.04
N PRO A 64 -24.46 -33.41 26.18
CA PRO A 64 -23.56 -32.28 26.38
C PRO A 64 -22.07 -32.63 26.23
N SER A 65 -21.32 -31.78 25.53
CA SER A 65 -19.85 -31.77 25.45
C SER A 65 -19.22 -30.93 26.57
N ILE A 66 -17.90 -31.00 26.70
CA ILE A 66 -17.14 -30.16 27.65
C ILE A 66 -17.31 -28.66 27.39
N TRP A 67 -17.51 -28.25 26.13
CA TRP A 67 -17.74 -26.84 25.79
C TRP A 67 -19.13 -26.36 26.21
N ASP A 68 -20.16 -27.21 26.08
CA ASP A 68 -21.51 -26.90 26.56
C ASP A 68 -21.47 -26.67 28.08
N THR A 69 -20.81 -27.55 28.83
CA THR A 69 -20.69 -27.43 30.29
C THR A 69 -19.87 -26.21 30.71
N TYR A 70 -18.75 -25.94 30.03
CA TYR A 70 -17.89 -24.80 30.33
C TYR A 70 -18.57 -23.45 30.05
N THR A 71 -19.21 -23.28 28.88
CA THR A 71 -19.89 -22.02 28.51
C THR A 71 -21.10 -21.74 29.41
N HIS A 72 -21.84 -22.77 29.84
CA HIS A 72 -22.94 -22.61 30.81
C HIS A 72 -22.50 -22.40 32.26
N SER A 73 -21.21 -22.57 32.58
CA SER A 73 -20.69 -22.43 33.95
C SER A 73 -20.42 -20.98 34.36
N GLY A 74 -20.58 -20.01 33.46
CA GLY A 74 -20.24 -18.59 33.69
C GLY A 74 -18.73 -18.32 33.80
N ARG A 75 -17.90 -19.27 33.33
CA ARG A 75 -16.43 -19.17 33.34
C ARG A 75 -15.86 -18.61 32.03
N HIS A 76 -16.69 -18.45 31.00
CA HIS A 76 -16.30 -17.87 29.72
C HIS A 76 -16.23 -16.32 29.84
N PRO A 77 -15.21 -15.64 29.25
CA PRO A 77 -15.00 -14.20 29.43
C PRO A 77 -16.15 -13.29 28.95
N GLU A 78 -17.03 -13.77 28.08
CA GLU A 78 -18.10 -12.99 27.42
C GLU A 78 -19.54 -13.54 27.60
N ASP A 79 -19.80 -14.41 28.59
CA ASP A 79 -21.16 -14.95 28.91
C ASP A 79 -21.97 -15.60 27.75
N GLY A 80 -21.33 -16.00 26.63
CA GLY A 80 -21.97 -16.64 25.47
C GLY A 80 -21.96 -18.19 25.47
N THR A 81 -22.89 -18.83 24.74
CA THR A 81 -23.00 -20.30 24.57
C THR A 81 -23.02 -20.73 23.10
N GLY A 82 -22.63 -21.99 22.82
CA GLY A 82 -22.61 -22.60 21.48
C GLY A 82 -23.90 -23.30 21.07
N ASP A 83 -24.99 -23.16 21.84
CA ASP A 83 -26.21 -23.97 21.71
C ASP A 83 -26.91 -23.88 20.36
N VAL A 84 -26.72 -22.77 19.65
CA VAL A 84 -27.41 -22.49 18.37
C VAL A 84 -26.43 -22.36 17.19
N ALA A 85 -25.17 -21.93 17.41
CA ALA A 85 -24.12 -21.74 16.40
C ALA A 85 -24.62 -21.20 15.02
N SER A 86 -24.29 -21.86 13.90
CA SER A 86 -24.54 -21.40 12.52
C SER A 86 -25.45 -22.31 11.66
N ASP A 87 -26.05 -23.38 12.21
CA ASP A 87 -27.10 -24.28 11.64
C ASP A 87 -26.78 -24.95 10.27
N GLY A 88 -25.83 -25.88 10.26
CA GLY A 88 -24.99 -26.13 9.09
C GLY A 88 -25.13 -27.41 8.23
N TYR A 89 -26.09 -28.29 8.47
CA TYR A 89 -25.93 -29.75 8.29
C TYR A 89 -25.87 -30.38 6.85
N HIS A 90 -25.79 -29.69 5.70
CA HIS A 90 -25.84 -30.40 4.38
C HIS A 90 -25.05 -29.83 3.16
N LYS A 91 -24.44 -30.77 2.40
CA LYS A 91 -24.04 -30.76 0.96
C LYS A 91 -22.63 -30.31 0.50
N TYR A 92 -21.54 -31.05 0.78
CA TYR A 92 -20.27 -30.89 0.03
C TYR A 92 -19.45 -32.20 -0.06
N LYS A 93 -18.34 -32.21 -0.82
CA LYS A 93 -17.28 -33.23 -0.67
C LYS A 93 -16.53 -32.93 0.64
N ILE A 94 -16.51 -33.88 1.55
CA ILE A 94 -16.25 -33.61 2.97
C ILE A 94 -14.85 -34.09 3.36
N GLN A 95 -14.06 -33.19 3.95
CA GLN A 95 -12.96 -33.57 4.84
C GLN A 95 -13.52 -33.54 6.25
N VAL A 96 -13.37 -34.63 7.01
CA VAL A 96 -13.93 -34.73 8.37
C VAL A 96 -12.80 -34.74 9.37
N VAL A 97 -12.93 -33.87 10.38
CA VAL A 97 -12.16 -33.92 11.61
C VAL A 97 -12.98 -34.68 12.64
N LEU A 98 -12.46 -35.78 13.19
CA LEU A 98 -13.19 -36.59 14.16
C LEU A 98 -13.31 -35.90 15.51
N TYR A 99 -12.26 -35.20 15.95
CA TYR A 99 -12.21 -34.52 17.23
C TYR A 99 -11.58 -33.13 17.13
N HIS A 100 -12.33 -32.12 17.57
CA HIS A 100 -11.92 -30.73 17.61
C HIS A 100 -12.31 -30.11 18.97
N SER A 101 -11.60 -30.54 20.02
CA SER A 101 -11.74 -30.02 21.39
C SER A 101 -13.11 -30.25 22.05
N ASP A 102 -13.93 -31.16 21.54
CA ASP A 102 -15.35 -31.35 21.89
C ASP A 102 -15.63 -32.69 22.58
N LEU A 103 -14.82 -33.03 23.59
CA LEU A 103 -14.94 -34.30 24.32
C LEU A 103 -16.34 -34.43 24.99
N PRO A 104 -16.97 -35.63 24.95
CA PRO A 104 -18.18 -35.87 25.74
C PRO A 104 -17.93 -35.71 27.24
N GLN A 105 -18.77 -34.93 27.92
CA GLN A 105 -18.59 -34.64 29.35
C GLN A 105 -18.59 -35.91 30.21
N SER A 106 -19.35 -36.94 29.82
CA SER A 106 -19.39 -38.22 30.53
C SER A 106 -18.03 -38.92 30.62
N LEU A 107 -17.17 -38.79 29.60
CA LEU A 107 -15.83 -39.39 29.62
C LEU A 107 -14.88 -38.61 30.51
N GLN A 108 -15.05 -37.29 30.58
CA GLN A 108 -14.35 -36.44 31.54
C GLN A 108 -14.75 -36.81 32.98
N ASP A 109 -16.04 -36.96 33.24
CA ASP A 109 -16.57 -37.26 34.58
C ASP A 109 -16.23 -38.69 35.04
N GLU A 110 -16.28 -39.67 34.14
CA GLU A 110 -16.07 -41.08 34.48
C GLU A 110 -14.60 -41.37 34.83
N TYR A 111 -13.66 -40.83 34.05
CA TYR A 111 -12.25 -41.21 34.19
C TYR A 111 -11.24 -40.09 33.91
N GLY A 112 -11.68 -38.85 33.73
CA GLY A 112 -10.81 -37.70 33.48
C GLY A 112 -10.48 -37.46 32.01
N GLY A 113 -11.17 -38.12 31.08
CA GLY A 113 -11.00 -37.89 29.64
C GLY A 113 -9.59 -38.22 29.14
N TRP A 114 -8.97 -37.27 28.45
CA TRP A 114 -7.72 -37.50 27.70
C TRP A 114 -6.47 -37.77 28.55
N ILE A 115 -6.50 -37.48 29.85
CA ILE A 115 -5.38 -37.82 30.75
C ILE A 115 -5.42 -39.29 31.20
N ASN A 116 -6.42 -40.07 30.77
CA ASN A 116 -6.56 -41.48 31.08
C ASN A 116 -6.38 -42.35 29.81
N PRO A 117 -5.59 -43.44 29.85
CA PRO A 117 -5.37 -44.29 28.69
C PRO A 117 -6.63 -44.97 28.14
N LYS A 118 -7.70 -45.11 28.94
CA LYS A 118 -9.00 -45.66 28.48
C LYS A 118 -9.58 -44.86 27.29
N ILE A 119 -9.24 -43.57 27.17
CA ILE A 119 -9.70 -42.73 26.05
C ILE A 119 -9.29 -43.28 24.67
N VAL A 120 -8.19 -44.03 24.61
CA VAL A 120 -7.69 -44.64 23.36
C VAL A 120 -8.72 -45.62 22.80
N ASP A 121 -9.31 -46.46 23.66
CA ASP A 121 -10.31 -47.44 23.26
C ASP A 121 -11.63 -46.77 22.88
N ASP A 122 -12.09 -45.79 23.68
CA ASP A 122 -13.35 -45.08 23.43
C ASP A 122 -13.28 -44.22 22.15
N PHE A 123 -12.16 -43.54 21.92
CA PHE A 123 -11.94 -42.79 20.68
C PHE A 123 -11.83 -43.72 19.47
N THR A 124 -11.18 -44.87 19.61
CA THR A 124 -11.10 -45.88 18.53
C THR A 124 -12.49 -46.43 18.19
N ALA A 125 -13.33 -46.69 19.19
CA ALA A 125 -14.71 -47.14 19.00
C ALA A 125 -15.56 -46.06 18.30
N TYR A 126 -15.42 -44.80 18.69
CA TYR A 126 -16.06 -43.67 18.02
C TYR A 126 -15.60 -43.55 16.55
N ALA A 127 -14.30 -43.64 16.29
CA ALA A 127 -13.75 -43.63 14.94
C ALA A 127 -14.29 -44.80 14.09
N ASP A 128 -14.45 -46.01 14.66
CA ASP A 128 -15.04 -47.17 13.97
C ASP A 128 -16.45 -46.87 13.46
N VAL A 129 -17.27 -46.20 14.27
CA VAL A 129 -18.61 -45.79 13.88
C VAL A 129 -18.53 -44.77 12.75
N CYS A 130 -17.73 -43.71 12.90
CA CYS A 130 -17.63 -42.66 11.88
C CYS A 130 -17.14 -43.20 10.53
N PHE A 131 -16.09 -44.04 10.53
CA PHE A 131 -15.59 -44.66 9.30
C PHE A 131 -16.61 -45.59 8.67
N ARG A 132 -17.35 -46.36 9.47
CA ARG A 132 -18.39 -47.27 8.95
C ARG A 132 -19.56 -46.54 8.32
N GLU A 133 -20.09 -45.53 8.99
CA GLU A 133 -21.34 -44.87 8.59
C GLU A 133 -21.14 -43.76 7.53
N PHE A 134 -19.95 -43.13 7.49
CA PHE A 134 -19.68 -41.99 6.61
C PHE A 134 -18.54 -42.21 5.61
N GLY A 135 -17.72 -43.24 5.81
CA GLY A 135 -16.53 -43.46 4.98
C GLY A 135 -16.82 -43.89 3.53
N ASP A 136 -18.07 -44.18 3.19
CA ASP A 136 -18.50 -44.32 1.79
C ASP A 136 -18.48 -42.99 1.01
N ARG A 137 -18.55 -41.86 1.73
CA ARG A 137 -18.61 -40.49 1.20
C ARG A 137 -17.42 -39.61 1.61
N VAL A 138 -16.74 -39.97 2.70
CA VAL A 138 -15.58 -39.24 3.24
C VAL A 138 -14.28 -39.93 2.83
N ALA A 139 -13.49 -39.25 2.00
CA ALA A 139 -12.22 -39.77 1.50
C ALA A 139 -11.00 -39.18 2.23
N HIS A 140 -11.21 -38.27 3.19
CA HIS A 140 -10.15 -37.56 3.89
C HIS A 140 -10.52 -37.38 5.36
N TRP A 141 -9.77 -38.05 6.24
CA TRP A 141 -10.03 -38.10 7.67
C TRP A 141 -8.88 -37.47 8.45
N THR A 142 -9.17 -36.41 9.20
CA THR A 142 -8.30 -35.94 10.27
C THR A 142 -8.82 -36.50 11.58
N THR A 143 -7.95 -37.15 12.34
CA THR A 143 -8.33 -37.74 13.64
C THR A 143 -8.50 -36.65 14.72
N VAL A 144 -7.45 -35.87 14.96
CA VAL A 144 -7.40 -34.82 15.98
C VAL A 144 -6.85 -33.54 15.37
N LEU A 145 -7.46 -32.41 15.73
CA LEU A 145 -7.01 -31.07 15.39
C LEU A 145 -6.27 -30.41 16.56
N GLU A 146 -5.14 -29.73 16.27
CA GLU A 146 -4.36 -28.91 17.23
C GLU A 146 -4.11 -29.49 18.63
N PRO A 147 -3.63 -30.74 18.78
CA PRO A 147 -3.40 -31.32 20.09
C PRO A 147 -2.35 -30.55 20.91
N ASN A 148 -1.37 -29.89 20.26
CA ASN A 148 -0.39 -29.03 20.93
C ASN A 148 -1.02 -27.78 21.59
N VAL A 149 -2.03 -27.16 20.97
CA VAL A 149 -2.76 -26.03 21.57
C VAL A 149 -3.61 -26.50 22.74
N MET A 150 -4.32 -27.63 22.57
CA MET A 150 -5.10 -28.23 23.66
C MET A 150 -4.24 -28.62 24.85
N ALA A 151 -3.05 -29.19 24.64
CA ALA A 151 -2.17 -29.57 25.74
C ALA A 151 -1.83 -28.38 26.65
N GLN A 152 -1.55 -27.22 26.06
CA GLN A 152 -1.27 -25.99 26.79
C GLN A 152 -2.54 -25.36 27.36
N GLY A 153 -3.55 -25.10 26.53
CA GLY A 153 -4.75 -24.37 26.95
C GLY A 153 -5.63 -25.16 27.91
N CYS A 154 -5.79 -26.47 27.71
CA CYS A 154 -6.70 -27.31 28.48
C CYS A 154 -6.08 -27.86 29.77
N TYR A 155 -4.77 -28.17 29.76
CA TYR A 155 -4.09 -28.92 30.83
C TYR A 155 -2.84 -28.22 31.44
N ASP A 156 -2.39 -27.08 30.91
CA ASP A 156 -1.29 -26.28 31.49
C ASP A 156 -1.82 -24.98 32.12
N THR A 157 -2.35 -24.07 31.29
CA THR A 157 -2.86 -22.75 31.71
C THR A 157 -4.31 -22.80 32.20
N GLY A 158 -5.06 -23.82 31.76
CA GLY A 158 -6.47 -24.02 32.08
C GLY A 158 -7.41 -23.01 31.43
N ILE A 159 -6.98 -22.23 30.44
CA ILE A 159 -7.84 -21.25 29.77
C ILE A 159 -8.89 -21.88 28.83
N LEU A 160 -8.70 -23.15 28.45
CA LEU A 160 -9.65 -23.94 27.65
C LEU A 160 -10.26 -25.08 28.50
N PRO A 161 -11.45 -25.60 28.14
CA PRO A 161 -12.01 -26.79 28.77
C PRO A 161 -11.04 -27.99 28.71
N PRO A 162 -10.88 -28.79 29.78
CA PRO A 162 -11.70 -28.83 30.98
C PRO A 162 -11.25 -27.88 32.12
N ASN A 163 -10.41 -26.86 31.84
CA ASN A 163 -9.84 -25.95 32.85
C ASN A 163 -8.96 -26.69 33.88
N HIS A 164 -8.19 -27.67 33.40
CA HIS A 164 -7.22 -28.37 34.23
C HIS A 164 -5.91 -27.57 34.30
N CYS A 165 -5.57 -27.11 35.50
CA CYS A 165 -4.29 -26.47 35.80
C CYS A 165 -4.00 -26.53 37.31
N SER A 166 -2.77 -26.24 37.73
CA SER A 166 -2.38 -26.33 39.15
C SER A 166 -1.52 -25.14 39.61
N TYR A 167 -1.82 -24.59 40.79
CA TYR A 167 -1.05 -23.50 41.39
C TYR A 167 0.45 -23.84 41.53
N PRO A 168 1.39 -22.93 41.21
CA PRO A 168 1.20 -21.51 40.90
C PRO A 168 0.91 -21.19 39.42
N PHE A 169 0.69 -22.20 38.59
CA PHE A 169 0.48 -22.08 37.15
C PHE A 169 -1.00 -21.87 36.83
N GLY A 170 -1.30 -21.21 35.70
CA GLY A 170 -2.67 -20.96 35.24
C GLY A 170 -3.45 -19.91 36.04
N SER A 171 -4.65 -19.57 35.55
CA SER A 171 -5.54 -18.58 36.16
C SER A 171 -6.84 -19.23 36.63
N ASN A 172 -7.18 -19.09 37.93
CA ASN A 172 -8.41 -19.63 38.52
C ASN A 172 -8.56 -21.16 38.37
N CYS A 173 -7.47 -21.89 38.62
CA CYS A 173 -7.43 -23.34 38.51
C CYS A 173 -8.36 -24.05 39.48
N THR A 174 -9.25 -24.91 38.96
CA THR A 174 -10.23 -25.65 39.77
C THR A 174 -9.86 -27.11 40.04
N GLY A 175 -8.81 -27.62 39.38
CA GLY A 175 -8.25 -28.96 39.54
C GLY A 175 -7.23 -29.27 38.42
N GLY A 176 -6.52 -30.39 38.51
CA GLY A 176 -5.53 -30.83 37.52
C GLY A 176 -4.08 -30.68 37.97
N ASN A 177 -3.14 -30.95 37.06
CA ASN A 177 -1.70 -30.93 37.33
C ASN A 177 -0.89 -30.51 36.09
N SER A 178 -0.60 -29.22 35.99
CA SER A 178 0.14 -28.59 34.86
C SER A 178 1.54 -29.18 34.65
N THR A 179 2.11 -29.85 35.66
CA THR A 179 3.46 -30.42 35.54
C THR A 179 3.49 -31.74 34.75
N VAL A 180 2.37 -32.46 34.62
CA VAL A 180 2.31 -33.81 34.01
C VAL A 180 1.18 -34.00 33.01
N GLU A 181 0.03 -33.36 33.23
CA GLU A 181 -1.17 -33.59 32.42
C GLU A 181 -1.03 -33.18 30.94
N PRO A 182 -0.33 -32.09 30.56
CA PRO A 182 -0.07 -31.78 29.15
C PRO A 182 0.67 -32.92 28.40
N TYR A 183 1.59 -33.59 29.09
CA TYR A 183 2.37 -34.70 28.52
C TYR A 183 1.56 -36.00 28.43
N LEU A 184 0.73 -36.29 29.42
CA LEU A 184 -0.23 -37.40 29.36
C LEU A 184 -1.25 -37.20 28.24
N PHE A 185 -1.76 -35.97 28.10
CA PHE A 185 -2.69 -35.60 27.04
C PHE A 185 -2.12 -35.89 25.65
N ILE A 186 -0.94 -35.34 25.31
CA ILE A 186 -0.33 -35.58 24.00
C ILE A 186 -0.03 -37.06 23.78
N HIS A 187 0.45 -37.76 24.82
CA HIS A 187 0.77 -39.17 24.70
C HIS A 187 -0.46 -40.03 24.36
N HIS A 188 -1.55 -39.89 25.12
CA HIS A 188 -2.78 -40.63 24.83
C HIS A 188 -3.42 -40.19 23.51
N ASN A 189 -3.30 -38.90 23.14
CA ASN A 189 -3.79 -38.40 21.87
C ASN A 189 -3.06 -39.06 20.68
N LEU A 190 -1.73 -39.18 20.75
CA LEU A 190 -0.93 -39.89 19.73
C LEU A 190 -1.27 -41.38 19.65
N LEU A 191 -1.51 -42.05 20.79
CA LEU A 191 -1.94 -43.45 20.81
C LEU A 191 -3.35 -43.64 20.24
N ALA A 192 -4.29 -42.76 20.59
CA ALA A 192 -5.66 -42.76 20.07
C ALA A 192 -5.67 -42.51 18.55
N HIS A 193 -4.90 -41.53 18.08
CA HIS A 193 -4.66 -41.28 16.67
C HIS A 193 -4.15 -42.52 15.94
N ALA A 194 -3.07 -43.13 16.47
CA ALA A 194 -2.45 -44.27 15.84
C ALA A 194 -3.36 -45.51 15.82
N SER A 195 -4.12 -45.73 16.89
CA SER A 195 -5.13 -46.78 16.97
C SER A 195 -6.24 -46.59 15.92
N ALA A 196 -6.77 -45.36 15.77
CA ALA A 196 -7.76 -45.03 14.75
C ALA A 196 -7.22 -45.18 13.32
N VAL A 197 -5.96 -44.78 13.08
CA VAL A 197 -5.31 -44.96 11.77
C VAL A 197 -5.15 -46.44 11.43
N ARG A 198 -4.67 -47.25 12.38
CA ARG A 198 -4.55 -48.70 12.17
C ARG A 198 -5.91 -49.31 11.84
N LEU A 199 -6.95 -48.97 12.62
CA LEU A 199 -8.31 -49.41 12.35
C LEU A 199 -8.77 -49.03 10.94
N TYR A 200 -8.54 -47.78 10.51
CA TYR A 200 -8.89 -47.32 9.17
C TYR A 200 -8.16 -48.11 8.09
N ARG A 201 -6.84 -48.24 8.20
CA ARG A 201 -5.99 -48.97 7.23
C ARG A 201 -6.40 -50.42 7.08
N GLU A 202 -6.64 -51.11 8.19
CA GLU A 202 -6.94 -52.55 8.19
C GLU A 202 -8.36 -52.86 7.74
N LYS A 203 -9.34 -52.06 8.17
CA LYS A 203 -10.77 -52.39 7.99
C LYS A 203 -11.44 -51.62 6.85
N TYR A 204 -11.03 -50.38 6.58
CA TYR A 204 -11.81 -49.46 5.75
C TYR A 204 -11.07 -48.97 4.51
N GLN A 205 -9.76 -48.74 4.57
CA GLN A 205 -9.00 -48.04 3.53
C GLN A 205 -9.04 -48.75 2.17
N VAL A 206 -8.99 -50.09 2.13
CA VAL A 206 -9.09 -50.85 0.88
C VAL A 206 -10.44 -50.63 0.19
N ALA A 207 -11.52 -50.60 0.97
CA ALA A 207 -12.89 -50.45 0.45
C ALA A 207 -13.21 -48.98 0.11
N GLN A 208 -12.84 -48.06 0.99
CA GLN A 208 -13.21 -46.64 0.92
C GLN A 208 -12.21 -45.79 0.13
N LYS A 209 -10.95 -46.26 0.01
CA LYS A 209 -9.87 -45.61 -0.74
C LYS A 209 -9.54 -44.19 -0.28
N GLY A 210 -9.95 -43.79 0.92
CA GLY A 210 -9.58 -42.50 1.51
C GLY A 210 -8.23 -42.53 2.22
N ILE A 211 -7.83 -41.38 2.74
CA ILE A 211 -6.59 -41.17 3.51
C ILE A 211 -6.90 -40.69 4.93
N VAL A 212 -6.03 -41.02 5.88
CA VAL A 212 -6.19 -40.64 7.29
C VAL A 212 -4.92 -39.97 7.84
N GLY A 213 -5.09 -38.91 8.63
CA GLY A 213 -3.99 -38.12 9.17
C GLY A 213 -4.31 -37.45 10.50
N ILE A 214 -3.39 -36.57 10.92
CA ILE A 214 -3.48 -35.73 12.12
C ILE A 214 -3.14 -34.29 11.75
N ASN A 215 -3.62 -33.35 12.54
CA ASN A 215 -3.35 -31.92 12.37
C ASN A 215 -2.58 -31.35 13.56
N MET A 216 -1.80 -30.28 13.34
CA MET A 216 -1.20 -29.48 14.40
C MET A 216 -1.26 -27.97 14.11
N TYR A 217 -1.28 -27.19 15.18
CA TYR A 217 -1.02 -25.75 15.09
C TYR A 217 0.46 -25.51 14.81
N SER A 218 0.76 -24.58 13.92
CA SER A 218 2.10 -24.21 13.49
C SER A 218 2.30 -22.72 13.67
N LEU A 219 3.38 -22.38 14.37
CA LEU A 219 3.93 -21.03 14.46
C LEU A 219 5.38 -21.05 14.05
N TRP A 220 5.81 -20.03 13.31
CA TRP A 220 7.24 -19.86 13.05
C TRP A 220 7.92 -18.98 14.10
N PHE A 221 9.17 -19.32 14.42
CA PHE A 221 9.95 -18.66 15.47
C PHE A 221 11.24 -18.08 14.90
N TYR A 222 11.43 -16.78 15.10
CA TYR A 222 12.67 -16.08 14.82
C TYR A 222 13.45 -15.83 16.12
N PRO A 223 14.76 -16.08 16.18
CA PRO A 223 15.54 -15.66 17.35
C PRO A 223 15.51 -14.13 17.48
N LEU A 224 15.33 -13.62 18.70
CA LEU A 224 15.32 -12.17 18.96
C LEU A 224 16.70 -11.55 18.67
N THR A 225 17.77 -12.27 19.00
CA THR A 225 19.16 -11.89 18.76
C THR A 225 19.96 -13.08 18.23
N ASP A 226 21.13 -12.81 17.64
CA ASP A 226 22.07 -13.84 17.19
C ASP A 226 22.85 -14.52 18.34
N SER A 227 22.40 -14.34 19.59
CA SER A 227 23.02 -14.98 20.74
C SER A 227 22.77 -16.49 20.74
N ALA A 228 23.73 -17.26 21.26
CA ALA A 228 23.60 -18.72 21.35
C ALA A 228 22.41 -19.13 22.24
N GLU A 229 22.10 -18.31 23.25
CA GLU A 229 20.98 -18.48 24.16
C GLU A 229 19.63 -18.33 23.45
N ASP A 230 19.45 -17.28 22.65
CA ASP A 230 18.19 -17.04 21.92
C ASP A 230 18.00 -18.03 20.77
N ILE A 231 19.06 -18.39 20.06
CA ILE A 231 19.03 -19.47 19.07
C ILE A 231 18.64 -20.79 19.74
N GLY A 232 19.25 -21.10 20.89
CA GLY A 232 18.92 -22.30 21.67
C GLY A 232 17.46 -22.31 22.16
N ALA A 233 16.92 -21.16 22.56
CA ALA A 233 15.51 -21.01 22.94
C ALA A 233 14.57 -21.22 21.76
N THR A 234 14.93 -20.66 20.59
CA THR A 234 14.19 -20.81 19.34
C THR A 234 14.09 -22.28 18.92
N GLU A 235 15.20 -23.02 18.99
CA GLU A 235 15.20 -24.45 18.67
C GLU A 235 14.39 -25.27 19.67
N ARG A 236 14.44 -24.95 20.98
CA ARG A 236 13.55 -25.60 21.97
C ARG A 236 12.08 -25.34 21.66
N ALA A 237 11.70 -24.10 21.37
CA ALA A 237 10.32 -23.76 21.01
C ALA A 237 9.83 -24.55 19.79
N LYS A 238 10.69 -24.72 18.76
CA LYS A 238 10.37 -25.58 17.60
C LYS A 238 10.19 -27.05 17.98
N GLN A 239 10.98 -27.59 18.91
CA GLN A 239 10.80 -28.97 19.37
C GLN A 239 9.45 -29.16 20.06
N PHE A 240 9.02 -28.23 20.91
CA PHE A 240 7.71 -28.33 21.57
C PHE A 240 6.53 -28.02 20.62
N MET A 241 6.73 -27.20 19.59
CA MET A 241 5.70 -26.90 18.59
C MET A 241 5.51 -28.01 17.55
N TYR A 242 6.61 -28.47 16.94
CA TYR A 242 6.59 -29.45 15.84
C TYR A 242 7.02 -30.84 16.31
N GLY A 243 8.16 -30.91 17.00
CA GLY A 243 8.78 -32.18 17.39
C GLY A 243 7.96 -33.01 18.36
N TRP A 244 7.14 -32.38 19.20
CA TRP A 244 6.31 -33.08 20.18
C TRP A 244 5.30 -34.04 19.54
N ILE A 245 4.84 -33.70 18.32
CA ILE A 245 3.90 -34.50 17.53
C ILE A 245 4.62 -35.24 16.39
N LEU A 246 5.43 -34.54 15.59
CA LEU A 246 6.05 -35.13 14.39
C LEU A 246 7.13 -36.16 14.71
N HIS A 247 7.91 -35.96 15.77
CA HIS A 247 9.03 -36.85 16.08
C HIS A 247 8.55 -38.25 16.49
N PRO A 248 7.52 -38.43 17.35
CA PRO A 248 6.90 -39.72 17.57
C PRO A 248 6.34 -40.37 16.30
N LEU A 249 5.68 -39.60 15.44
CA LEU A 249 5.08 -40.13 14.21
C LEU A 249 6.12 -40.58 13.18
N VAL A 250 7.31 -39.95 13.15
CA VAL A 250 8.35 -40.28 12.15
C VAL A 250 9.39 -41.25 12.70
N PHE A 251 9.76 -41.11 13.97
CA PHE A 251 10.86 -41.85 14.59
C PHE A 251 10.42 -42.78 15.73
N GLY A 252 9.14 -42.80 16.09
CA GLY A 252 8.58 -43.71 17.09
C GLY A 252 8.82 -43.30 18.54
N ASP A 253 9.41 -42.13 18.79
CA ASP A 253 9.71 -41.65 20.14
C ASP A 253 9.78 -40.11 20.20
N TYR A 254 9.73 -39.54 21.39
CA TYR A 254 9.83 -38.09 21.59
C TYR A 254 11.24 -37.54 21.28
N PRO A 255 11.38 -36.24 20.93
CA PRO A 255 12.69 -35.63 20.71
C PRO A 255 13.56 -35.65 21.97
N GLU A 256 14.87 -35.87 21.81
CA GLU A 256 15.84 -35.87 22.92
C GLU A 256 15.83 -34.56 23.73
N THR A 257 15.57 -33.43 23.07
CA THR A 257 15.41 -32.13 23.73
C THR A 257 14.27 -32.15 24.75
N ILE A 258 13.10 -32.69 24.39
CA ILE A 258 11.94 -32.77 25.29
C ILE A 258 12.21 -33.77 26.40
N LYS A 259 12.73 -34.96 26.09
CA LYS A 259 13.09 -35.98 27.10
C LYS A 259 14.04 -35.43 28.17
N LYS A 260 15.05 -34.66 27.75
CA LYS A 260 16.05 -34.08 28.65
C LYS A 260 15.46 -33.00 29.55
N VAL A 261 14.59 -32.15 29.01
CA VAL A 261 13.96 -31.04 29.75
C VAL A 261 12.92 -31.57 30.73
N VAL A 262 12.00 -32.40 30.24
CA VAL A 262 10.82 -32.86 30.99
C VAL A 262 11.18 -33.99 31.96
N GLY A 263 12.15 -34.84 31.59
CA GLY A 263 12.63 -35.94 32.41
C GLY A 263 11.55 -36.99 32.66
N SER A 264 11.44 -37.45 33.91
CA SER A 264 10.52 -38.54 34.29
C SER A 264 9.04 -38.18 34.22
N ARG A 265 8.69 -36.91 33.98
CA ARG A 265 7.30 -36.47 33.77
C ARG A 265 6.78 -36.79 32.38
N LEU A 266 7.67 -37.00 31.41
CA LEU A 266 7.31 -37.37 30.05
C LEU A 266 7.01 -38.88 30.00
N PRO A 267 5.83 -39.29 29.52
CA PRO A 267 5.55 -40.70 29.26
C PRO A 267 6.53 -41.27 28.23
N PHE A 268 6.81 -42.57 28.31
CA PHE A 268 7.63 -43.26 27.30
C PHE A 268 6.74 -44.17 26.46
N PHE A 269 7.05 -44.30 25.17
CA PHE A 269 6.43 -45.31 24.32
C PHE A 269 7.08 -46.66 24.59
N SER A 270 6.29 -47.68 24.93
CA SER A 270 6.75 -49.07 24.86
C SER A 270 7.09 -49.44 23.41
N ASN A 271 7.83 -50.53 23.20
CA ASN A 271 8.19 -50.97 21.83
C ASN A 271 6.95 -51.14 20.94
N TYR A 272 5.87 -51.69 21.49
CA TYR A 272 4.62 -51.87 20.76
C TYR A 272 3.95 -50.52 20.42
N GLU A 273 3.93 -49.58 21.36
CA GLU A 273 3.36 -48.26 21.12
C GLU A 273 4.20 -47.45 20.13
N SER A 274 5.53 -47.56 20.20
CA SER A 274 6.48 -46.96 19.28
C SER A 274 6.24 -47.45 17.85
N GLU A 275 6.08 -48.77 17.67
CA GLU A 275 5.70 -49.37 16.38
C GLU A 275 4.31 -48.91 15.92
N LEU A 276 3.36 -48.76 16.85
CA LEU A 276 2.00 -48.32 16.54
C LEU A 276 1.96 -46.87 16.04
N VAL A 277 2.66 -45.94 16.69
CA VAL A 277 2.65 -44.51 16.34
C VAL A 277 3.54 -44.19 15.13
N THR A 278 4.59 -44.97 14.89
CA THR A 278 5.49 -44.75 13.76
C THR A 278 4.74 -44.92 12.44
N ASN A 279 4.84 -43.90 11.58
CA ASN A 279 4.18 -43.83 10.27
C ASN A 279 2.65 -43.98 10.35
N ALA A 280 2.04 -43.64 11.49
CA ALA A 280 0.60 -43.71 11.71
C ALA A 280 -0.19 -42.58 11.02
N PHE A 281 0.20 -42.17 9.82
CA PHE A 281 -0.48 -41.11 9.07
C PHE A 281 -0.23 -41.30 7.57
N ASP A 282 -1.18 -40.85 6.74
CA ASP A 282 -1.01 -40.70 5.29
C ASP A 282 -0.67 -39.25 4.91
N PHE A 283 -1.03 -38.30 5.77
CA PHE A 283 -0.73 -36.88 5.65
C PHE A 283 -0.68 -36.19 7.02
N VAL A 284 -0.08 -34.99 7.07
CA VAL A 284 -0.11 -34.08 8.22
C VAL A 284 -0.86 -32.80 7.84
N GLY A 285 -1.85 -32.42 8.63
CA GLY A 285 -2.56 -31.14 8.56
C GLY A 285 -1.79 -30.06 9.30
N LEU A 286 -1.73 -28.85 8.75
CA LEU A 286 -1.15 -27.68 9.40
C LEU A 286 -2.19 -26.56 9.50
N ASN A 287 -2.30 -25.99 10.70
CA ASN A 287 -2.98 -24.73 10.96
C ASN A 287 -1.92 -23.67 11.20
N HIS A 288 -1.84 -22.64 10.37
CA HIS A 288 -0.75 -21.67 10.47
C HIS A 288 -1.28 -20.27 10.25
N TYR A 289 -0.97 -19.35 11.16
CA TYR A 289 -1.54 -18.00 11.13
C TYR A 289 -0.51 -16.87 11.21
N SER A 290 0.64 -17.09 11.87
CA SER A 290 1.59 -16.03 12.24
C SER A 290 2.99 -16.57 12.58
N SER A 291 3.91 -15.64 12.83
CA SER A 291 5.25 -15.89 13.40
C SER A 291 5.49 -15.03 14.65
N VAL A 292 6.46 -15.40 15.48
CA VAL A 292 6.90 -14.62 16.66
C VAL A 292 8.42 -14.61 16.81
N TYR A 293 8.93 -13.65 17.57
CA TYR A 293 10.31 -13.62 18.03
C TYR A 293 10.45 -14.33 19.38
N THR A 294 11.53 -15.09 19.52
CA THR A 294 11.84 -15.89 20.72
C THR A 294 13.16 -15.48 21.35
N SER A 295 13.17 -15.36 22.68
CA SER A 295 14.39 -15.15 23.47
C SER A 295 14.45 -16.08 24.67
N ASN A 296 15.65 -16.34 25.20
CA ASN A 296 15.83 -17.24 26.33
C ASN A 296 15.19 -16.68 27.63
N ASN A 297 14.42 -17.52 28.34
CA ASN A 297 13.89 -17.13 29.65
C ASN A 297 14.82 -17.57 30.79
N ASN A 298 15.71 -16.67 31.21
CA ASN A 298 16.70 -16.94 32.27
C ASN A 298 16.09 -17.12 33.67
N ASN A 299 14.83 -16.72 33.88
CA ASN A 299 14.19 -16.75 35.20
C ASN A 299 13.64 -18.13 35.58
N VAL A 300 13.45 -19.01 34.59
CA VAL A 300 12.76 -20.29 34.77
C VAL A 300 13.67 -21.41 35.30
N VAL A 301 14.97 -21.31 35.08
CA VAL A 301 15.99 -22.34 35.40
C VAL A 301 16.13 -22.59 36.93
N LYS A 302 15.35 -21.91 37.80
CA LYS A 302 15.52 -21.93 39.26
C LYS A 302 14.26 -22.34 40.06
N ALA A 303 13.16 -22.74 39.42
CA ALA A 303 11.92 -23.11 40.12
C ALA A 303 11.88 -24.61 40.51
N PRO A 304 11.42 -24.97 41.73
CA PRO A 304 11.29 -26.36 42.17
C PRO A 304 10.12 -27.13 41.54
N LEU A 305 9.14 -26.43 40.95
CA LEU A 305 8.06 -26.99 40.14
C LEU A 305 8.15 -26.36 38.74
N GLN A 306 7.93 -27.16 37.69
CA GLN A 306 7.97 -26.73 36.29
C GLN A 306 6.72 -27.22 35.56
N ASP A 307 6.03 -26.30 34.91
CA ASP A 307 4.91 -26.53 34.00
C ASP A 307 5.40 -26.58 32.54
N LEU A 308 4.51 -26.79 31.57
CA LEU A 308 4.90 -26.86 30.15
C LEU A 308 5.59 -25.57 29.69
N THR A 309 5.06 -24.43 30.14
CA THR A 309 5.61 -23.10 29.83
C THR A 309 7.04 -22.93 30.36
N ALA A 310 7.30 -23.40 31.58
CA ALA A 310 8.63 -23.43 32.16
C ALA A 310 9.58 -24.39 31.40
N ASP A 311 9.10 -25.54 30.98
CA ASP A 311 9.91 -26.52 30.23
C ASP A 311 10.39 -25.95 28.89
N ILE A 312 9.56 -25.17 28.20
CA ILE A 312 9.95 -24.49 26.95
C ILE A 312 11.04 -23.42 27.22
N ALA A 313 11.00 -22.78 28.40
CA ALA A 313 11.97 -21.78 28.87
C ALA A 313 12.26 -20.68 27.84
N THR A 314 11.22 -20.19 27.17
CA THR A 314 11.30 -19.21 26.08
C THR A 314 10.33 -18.06 26.33
N LEU A 315 10.72 -16.85 25.96
CA LEU A 315 9.85 -15.68 25.92
C LEU A 315 9.49 -15.38 24.48
N PHE A 316 8.21 -15.16 24.22
CA PHE A 316 7.63 -14.85 22.92
C PHE A 316 7.31 -13.37 22.81
N ARG A 317 7.44 -12.83 21.59
CA ARG A 317 7.04 -11.46 21.22
C ARG A 317 6.48 -11.46 19.80
N ALA A 318 5.36 -10.79 19.56
CA ALA A 318 4.81 -10.68 18.21
C ALA A 318 5.71 -9.81 17.30
N THR A 319 6.34 -8.78 17.86
CA THR A 319 7.36 -7.93 17.22
C THR A 319 8.60 -7.76 18.10
N LYS A 320 9.75 -7.37 17.55
CA LYS A 320 11.00 -7.19 18.33
C LYS A 320 10.84 -6.25 19.54
N ASN A 321 9.91 -5.29 19.48
CA ASN A 321 9.73 -4.24 20.48
C ASN A 321 8.67 -4.58 21.53
N ASP A 322 7.95 -5.70 21.38
CA ASP A 322 6.88 -6.05 22.31
C ASP A 322 7.42 -6.51 23.66
N THR A 323 6.56 -6.39 24.67
CA THR A 323 6.85 -6.94 26.00
C THR A 323 6.89 -8.47 25.90
N PRO A 324 7.96 -9.13 26.37
CA PRO A 324 8.02 -10.58 26.36
C PRO A 324 6.92 -11.21 27.20
N THR A 325 6.33 -12.28 26.68
CA THR A 325 5.44 -13.17 27.45
C THR A 325 5.96 -14.60 27.44
N PRO A 326 5.82 -15.36 28.54
CA PRO A 326 6.15 -16.78 28.54
C PRO A 326 5.06 -17.62 27.86
N GLU A 327 3.85 -17.11 27.74
CA GLU A 327 2.72 -17.83 27.14
C GLU A 327 2.73 -17.71 25.61
N PHE A 328 2.21 -18.74 24.97
CA PHE A 328 2.04 -18.75 23.53
C PHE A 328 0.96 -17.72 23.12
N LEU A 329 1.34 -16.74 22.29
CA LEU A 329 0.39 -15.77 21.76
C LEU A 329 -0.13 -16.25 20.40
N PRO A 330 -1.45 -16.50 20.23
CA PRO A 330 -2.03 -16.50 18.91
C PRO A 330 -1.85 -15.09 18.33
N GLY A 331 -0.91 -14.96 17.40
CA GLY A 331 -0.53 -13.68 16.81
C GLY A 331 -1.41 -13.31 15.62
N ASN A 332 -1.63 -12.01 15.43
CA ASN A 332 -2.25 -11.45 14.23
C ASN A 332 -1.20 -10.90 13.24
N THR A 333 0.08 -11.26 13.42
CA THR A 333 1.17 -10.77 12.58
C THR A 333 1.14 -11.48 11.24
N VAL A 334 0.93 -10.72 10.16
CA VAL A 334 0.94 -11.24 8.81
C VAL A 334 2.37 -11.51 8.37
N ASP A 335 2.80 -12.78 8.44
CA ASP A 335 4.14 -13.23 8.00
C ASP A 335 4.08 -14.51 7.15
N PRO A 336 3.85 -14.37 5.82
CA PRO A 336 3.82 -15.50 4.90
C PRO A 336 5.16 -16.23 4.80
N GLN A 337 6.29 -15.55 5.04
CA GLN A 337 7.61 -16.17 5.03
C GLN A 337 7.75 -17.17 6.18
N GLY A 338 7.07 -16.93 7.31
CA GLY A 338 6.96 -17.88 8.40
C GLY A 338 6.37 -19.22 7.97
N LEU A 339 5.32 -19.22 7.15
CA LEU A 339 4.73 -20.45 6.61
C LEU A 339 5.72 -21.19 5.71
N GLU A 340 6.43 -20.47 4.84
CA GLU A 340 7.46 -21.07 3.98
C GLU A 340 8.53 -21.76 4.84
N ASN A 341 9.06 -21.04 5.83
CA ASN A 341 10.11 -21.55 6.70
C ASN A 341 9.62 -22.76 7.52
N ALA A 342 8.35 -22.76 7.97
CA ALA A 342 7.76 -23.90 8.67
C ALA A 342 7.68 -25.14 7.78
N LEU A 343 7.23 -24.98 6.53
CA LEU A 343 7.16 -26.08 5.56
C LEU A 343 8.55 -26.61 5.18
N GLU A 344 9.53 -25.73 5.02
CA GLU A 344 10.92 -26.11 4.75
C GLU A 344 11.55 -26.83 5.95
N TYR A 345 11.31 -26.34 7.17
CA TYR A 345 11.75 -26.99 8.40
C TYR A 345 11.20 -28.40 8.53
N ILE A 346 9.89 -28.58 8.29
CA ILE A 346 9.26 -29.91 8.35
C ILE A 346 9.93 -30.85 7.34
N ARG A 347 10.09 -30.38 6.09
CA ARG A 347 10.74 -31.15 5.03
C ARG A 347 12.17 -31.58 5.40
N GLU A 348 12.93 -30.68 5.98
CA GLU A 348 14.35 -30.88 6.30
C GLU A 348 14.57 -31.79 7.50
N ASN A 349 13.68 -31.73 8.51
CA ASN A 349 13.87 -32.44 9.77
C ASN A 349 13.06 -33.74 9.87
N TYR A 350 11.96 -33.85 9.11
CA TYR A 350 11.04 -34.99 9.17
C TYR A 350 10.82 -35.67 7.80
N GLY A 351 11.51 -35.19 6.76
CA GLY A 351 11.35 -35.67 5.39
C GLY A 351 10.19 -35.01 4.66
N ASN A 352 10.02 -35.34 3.37
CA ASN A 352 9.03 -34.67 2.51
C ASN A 352 7.60 -35.21 2.71
N LEU A 353 7.08 -35.07 3.93
CA LEU A 353 5.75 -35.51 4.35
C LEU A 353 4.66 -34.90 3.46
N THR A 354 3.57 -35.63 3.26
CA THR A 354 2.39 -35.09 2.58
C THR A 354 1.70 -34.10 3.51
N ILE A 355 1.63 -32.83 3.14
CA ILE A 355 1.06 -31.75 3.96
C ILE A 355 -0.26 -31.24 3.36
N TYR A 356 -1.23 -30.93 4.21
CA TYR A 356 -2.39 -30.11 3.86
C TYR A 356 -2.44 -28.90 4.80
N ILE A 357 -2.51 -27.68 4.26
CA ILE A 357 -2.86 -26.52 5.08
C ILE A 357 -4.36 -26.63 5.33
N GLN A 358 -4.75 -27.04 6.53
CA GLN A 358 -6.15 -27.31 6.86
C GLN A 358 -6.85 -26.07 7.43
N GLU A 359 -6.09 -25.14 8.02
CA GLU A 359 -6.59 -23.83 8.41
C GLU A 359 -5.55 -22.73 8.20
N ASN A 360 -5.95 -21.68 7.48
CA ASN A 360 -5.25 -20.40 7.38
C ASN A 360 -6.27 -19.32 7.04
N GLY A 361 -6.23 -18.19 7.73
CA GLY A 361 -7.19 -17.12 7.47
C GLY A 361 -7.02 -15.93 8.40
N SER A 362 -7.88 -14.92 8.21
CA SER A 362 -7.80 -13.66 8.95
C SER A 362 -9.20 -13.21 9.38
N GLY A 363 -9.35 -13.00 10.68
CA GLY A 363 -10.57 -12.48 11.31
C GLY A 363 -10.65 -10.97 11.18
N ALA A 364 -11.88 -10.45 11.07
CA ALA A 364 -12.17 -9.02 11.06
C ALA A 364 -13.00 -8.64 12.29
N PRO A 365 -12.66 -7.57 13.03
CA PRO A 365 -13.32 -7.23 14.28
C PRO A 365 -14.69 -6.55 14.11
N ASP A 366 -15.00 -6.03 12.91
CA ASP A 366 -16.24 -5.27 12.64
C ASP A 366 -17.30 -6.08 11.89
N GLY A 367 -16.99 -7.33 11.51
CA GLY A 367 -17.90 -8.19 10.75
C GLY A 367 -18.36 -7.58 9.43
N THR A 368 -17.57 -6.71 8.78
CA THR A 368 -17.93 -6.03 7.52
C THR A 368 -17.98 -6.95 6.31
N LEU A 369 -19.01 -6.81 5.46
CA LEU A 369 -19.12 -7.58 4.22
C LEU A 369 -18.01 -7.25 3.21
N ASP A 370 -17.37 -6.09 3.32
CA ASP A 370 -16.26 -5.66 2.46
C ASP A 370 -14.91 -5.87 3.15
N ASP A 371 -14.48 -7.13 3.20
CA ASP A 371 -13.35 -7.66 3.95
C ASP A 371 -12.06 -7.76 3.10
N VAL A 372 -11.64 -6.65 2.48
CA VAL A 372 -10.48 -6.63 1.57
C VAL A 372 -9.19 -7.12 2.23
N GLU A 373 -8.98 -6.86 3.52
CA GLU A 373 -7.78 -7.32 4.22
C GLU A 373 -7.67 -8.85 4.30
N ARG A 374 -8.80 -9.56 4.35
CA ARG A 374 -8.85 -11.02 4.25
C ARG A 374 -8.37 -11.50 2.88
N ILE A 375 -8.74 -10.78 1.82
CA ILE A 375 -8.26 -11.07 0.46
C ILE A 375 -6.73 -10.88 0.40
N ASN A 376 -6.23 -9.75 0.90
CA ASN A 376 -4.79 -9.47 0.94
C ASN A 376 -4.01 -10.53 1.72
N TYR A 377 -4.53 -10.94 2.88
CA TYR A 377 -3.96 -12.01 3.69
C TYR A 377 -3.90 -13.33 2.92
N LEU A 378 -5.04 -13.77 2.37
CA LEU A 378 -5.17 -15.00 1.60
C LEU A 378 -4.23 -15.03 0.40
N GLN A 379 -4.16 -13.93 -0.35
CA GLN A 379 -3.24 -13.80 -1.49
C GLN A 379 -1.80 -14.10 -1.09
N LYS A 380 -1.32 -13.51 0.01
CA LYS A 380 0.06 -13.68 0.47
C LYS A 380 0.36 -15.10 0.95
N TYR A 381 -0.53 -15.72 1.73
CA TYR A 381 -0.30 -17.07 2.27
C TYR A 381 -0.49 -18.17 1.22
N ILE A 382 -1.41 -18.00 0.27
CA ILE A 382 -1.52 -18.91 -0.89
C ILE A 382 -0.25 -18.80 -1.75
N ALA A 383 0.34 -17.61 -1.90
CA ALA A 383 1.62 -17.42 -2.59
C ALA A 383 2.78 -18.16 -1.91
N ALA A 384 2.92 -17.96 -0.61
CA ALA A 384 3.93 -18.63 0.21
C ALA A 384 3.81 -20.15 0.08
N THR A 385 2.58 -20.67 0.11
CA THR A 385 2.30 -22.10 -0.11
C THR A 385 2.79 -22.57 -1.48
N LEU A 386 2.47 -21.84 -2.56
CA LEU A 386 2.93 -22.17 -3.91
C LEU A 386 4.46 -22.12 -4.03
N LYS A 387 5.08 -21.12 -3.40
CA LYS A 387 6.55 -20.98 -3.37
C LYS A 387 7.20 -22.16 -2.65
N ALA A 388 6.68 -22.57 -1.50
CA ALA A 388 7.15 -23.75 -0.78
C ALA A 388 7.00 -25.03 -1.62
N ILE A 389 5.88 -25.20 -2.34
CA ILE A 389 5.67 -26.33 -3.27
C ILE A 389 6.73 -26.33 -4.37
N ARG A 390 6.98 -25.18 -4.99
CA ARG A 390 8.02 -25.02 -6.03
C ARG A 390 9.42 -25.28 -5.48
N ASN A 391 9.66 -25.00 -4.20
CA ASN A 391 10.89 -25.34 -3.50
C ASN A 391 10.96 -26.83 -3.10
N GLY A 392 9.93 -27.62 -3.36
CA GLY A 392 9.93 -29.07 -3.17
C GLY A 392 9.15 -29.58 -1.95
N ALA A 393 8.46 -28.70 -1.21
CA ALA A 393 7.53 -29.13 -0.16
C ALA A 393 6.33 -29.88 -0.75
N ASN A 394 5.97 -31.03 -0.18
CA ASN A 394 4.88 -31.87 -0.65
C ASN A 394 3.52 -31.44 -0.08
N VAL A 395 3.10 -30.20 -0.36
CA VAL A 395 1.78 -29.68 0.02
C VAL A 395 0.74 -30.07 -1.04
N LYS A 396 -0.39 -30.64 -0.61
CA LYS A 396 -1.45 -31.17 -1.47
C LYS A 396 -2.78 -30.42 -1.38
N GLY A 397 -2.94 -29.54 -0.40
CA GLY A 397 -4.12 -28.69 -0.33
C GLY A 397 -4.00 -27.52 0.62
N TYR A 398 -4.94 -26.59 0.47
CA TYR A 398 -5.05 -25.35 1.23
C TYR A 398 -6.51 -25.02 1.52
N SER A 399 -6.84 -24.88 2.80
CA SER A 399 -8.18 -24.56 3.28
C SER A 399 -8.20 -23.22 4.00
N MET A 400 -9.03 -22.30 3.50
CA MET A 400 -9.27 -21.00 4.14
C MET A 400 -10.13 -21.16 5.40
N TRP A 401 -9.71 -20.50 6.49
CA TRP A 401 -10.46 -20.42 7.74
C TRP A 401 -11.11 -19.03 7.94
N SER A 402 -12.43 -18.89 8.00
CA SER A 402 -13.48 -19.93 7.97
C SER A 402 -14.44 -19.73 6.78
N PHE A 403 -15.22 -20.76 6.45
CA PHE A 403 -16.23 -20.65 5.38
C PHE A 403 -17.35 -19.65 5.73
N ILE A 404 -17.76 -19.63 6.99
CA ILE A 404 -18.88 -18.86 7.51
C ILE A 404 -18.50 -18.29 8.88
N ASP A 405 -19.11 -17.19 9.30
CA ASP A 405 -18.93 -16.71 10.66
C ASP A 405 -19.40 -17.79 11.64
N ILE A 406 -18.60 -17.97 12.68
CA ILE A 406 -18.75 -19.03 13.68
C ILE A 406 -18.59 -18.44 15.08
N TYR A 407 -18.84 -19.27 16.10
CA TYR A 407 -18.50 -18.92 17.48
C TYR A 407 -16.98 -18.97 17.68
N GLU A 408 -16.34 -17.82 17.92
CA GLU A 408 -14.90 -17.75 18.13
C GLU A 408 -14.55 -17.98 19.60
N ILE A 409 -13.72 -19.01 19.86
CA ILE A 409 -13.43 -19.55 21.20
C ILE A 409 -12.99 -18.47 22.21
N PHE A 410 -12.24 -17.47 21.77
CA PHE A 410 -11.74 -16.38 22.64
C PHE A 410 -12.48 -15.05 22.46
N GLY A 411 -13.36 -14.93 21.46
CA GLY A 411 -14.00 -13.67 21.05
C GLY A 411 -15.52 -13.71 20.93
N GLY A 412 -16.15 -14.82 21.33
CA GLY A 412 -17.59 -15.01 21.26
C GLY A 412 -18.14 -14.81 19.85
N TYR A 413 -19.30 -14.15 19.75
CA TYR A 413 -19.97 -13.84 18.47
C TYR A 413 -19.67 -12.43 17.94
N ASN A 414 -19.04 -11.56 18.75
CA ASN A 414 -19.02 -10.12 18.50
C ASN A 414 -17.62 -9.52 18.34
N SER A 415 -16.56 -10.25 18.71
CA SER A 415 -15.22 -9.68 18.75
C SER A 415 -14.40 -9.97 17.48
N TRP A 416 -14.63 -11.10 16.81
CA TRP A 416 -13.93 -11.49 15.57
C TRP A 416 -14.80 -12.30 14.62
N HIS A 417 -14.74 -11.98 13.33
CA HIS A 417 -15.50 -12.63 12.27
C HIS A 417 -14.55 -13.19 11.22
N TYR A 418 -14.39 -14.51 11.12
CA TYR A 418 -13.45 -15.18 10.20
C TYR A 418 -14.09 -15.66 8.89
N GLY A 419 -15.42 -15.65 8.80
CA GLY A 419 -16.16 -16.27 7.72
C GLY A 419 -16.05 -15.56 6.38
N LEU A 420 -15.88 -16.31 5.29
CA LEU A 420 -16.20 -15.84 3.93
C LEU A 420 -17.69 -15.45 3.82
N VAL A 421 -18.56 -16.09 4.60
CA VAL A 421 -19.99 -15.79 4.68
C VAL A 421 -20.32 -15.22 6.05
N ALA A 422 -20.81 -13.99 6.09
CA ALA A 422 -21.28 -13.35 7.31
C ALA A 422 -22.56 -14.01 7.84
N VAL A 423 -22.69 -14.08 9.17
CA VAL A 423 -23.92 -14.52 9.85
C VAL A 423 -24.46 -13.39 10.73
N ASP A 424 -25.75 -13.09 10.58
CA ASP A 424 -26.45 -12.21 11.50
C ASP A 424 -26.75 -12.95 12.82
N PHE A 425 -25.86 -12.81 13.79
CA PHE A 425 -26.04 -13.42 15.10
C PHE A 425 -27.11 -12.73 15.97
N GLY A 426 -27.54 -11.51 15.61
CA GLY A 426 -28.59 -10.77 16.32
C GLY A 426 -30.01 -11.22 15.94
N SER A 427 -30.14 -11.95 14.83
CA SER A 427 -31.41 -12.49 14.34
C SER A 427 -31.55 -13.97 14.65
N THR A 428 -32.74 -14.38 15.09
CA THR A 428 -33.11 -15.80 15.22
C THR A 428 -33.19 -16.53 13.87
N GLU A 429 -33.25 -15.80 12.75
CA GLU A 429 -33.25 -16.36 11.40
C GLU A 429 -31.83 -16.67 10.87
N ARG A 430 -30.77 -16.26 11.59
CA ARG A 430 -29.35 -16.51 11.25
C ARG A 430 -29.02 -16.25 9.78
N ARG A 431 -29.45 -15.09 9.26
CA ARG A 431 -29.32 -14.76 7.83
C ARG A 431 -27.86 -14.76 7.41
N ARG A 432 -27.57 -15.35 6.25
CA ARG A 432 -26.23 -15.55 5.69
C ARG A 432 -25.98 -14.61 4.53
N GLN A 433 -24.84 -13.93 4.52
CA GLN A 433 -24.48 -12.98 3.46
C GLN A 433 -23.03 -13.20 3.02
N PRO A 434 -22.75 -13.52 1.74
CA PRO A 434 -21.38 -13.67 1.28
C PRO A 434 -20.64 -12.34 1.38
N ARG A 435 -19.41 -12.38 1.91
CA ARG A 435 -18.50 -11.25 1.94
C ARG A 435 -17.77 -11.13 0.60
N ARG A 436 -17.08 -10.02 0.38
CA ARG A 436 -16.28 -9.78 -0.83
C ARG A 436 -15.19 -10.84 -1.01
N SER A 437 -14.57 -11.29 0.08
CA SER A 437 -13.62 -12.40 0.07
C SER A 437 -14.23 -13.70 -0.45
N ALA A 438 -15.52 -13.97 -0.23
CA ALA A 438 -16.20 -15.13 -0.81
C ALA A 438 -16.27 -15.04 -2.32
N SER A 439 -16.61 -13.85 -2.86
CA SER A 439 -16.62 -13.61 -4.30
C SER A 439 -15.23 -13.75 -4.89
N TRP A 440 -14.22 -13.11 -4.26
CA TRP A 440 -12.83 -13.21 -4.70
C TRP A 440 -12.30 -14.65 -4.66
N TYR A 441 -12.53 -15.38 -3.58
CA TYR A 441 -12.06 -16.76 -3.45
C TYR A 441 -12.76 -17.66 -4.48
N SER A 442 -14.07 -17.49 -4.70
CA SER A 442 -14.79 -18.15 -5.81
C SER A 442 -14.15 -17.87 -7.17
N ASP A 443 -13.82 -16.60 -7.46
CA ASP A 443 -13.22 -16.22 -8.75
C ASP A 443 -11.80 -16.76 -8.90
N PHE A 444 -11.02 -16.78 -7.82
CA PHE A 444 -9.72 -17.44 -7.81
C PHE A 444 -9.83 -18.93 -8.11
N LEU A 445 -10.75 -19.64 -7.43
CA LEU A 445 -11.00 -21.08 -7.65
C LEU A 445 -11.48 -21.40 -9.07
N LYS A 446 -12.23 -20.48 -9.68
CA LYS A 446 -12.67 -20.56 -11.09
C LYS A 446 -11.61 -20.10 -12.09
N ASN A 447 -10.42 -19.74 -11.63
CA ASN A 447 -9.32 -19.23 -12.45
C ASN A 447 -9.59 -17.86 -13.11
N ASN A 448 -10.58 -17.12 -12.61
CA ASN A 448 -10.99 -15.79 -13.07
C ASN A 448 -10.26 -14.67 -12.31
N ALA A 449 -9.73 -14.93 -11.12
CA ALA A 449 -8.91 -13.99 -10.37
C ALA A 449 -7.44 -14.42 -10.35
N ARG A 450 -6.53 -13.45 -10.29
CA ARG A 450 -5.08 -13.67 -10.14
C ARG A 450 -4.64 -13.27 -8.74
N ILE A 451 -3.70 -14.02 -8.19
CA ILE A 451 -2.96 -13.58 -7.01
C ILE A 451 -1.79 -12.72 -7.50
N ARG A 452 -1.66 -11.53 -6.90
CA ARG A 452 -0.57 -10.59 -7.18
C ARG A 452 0.25 -10.45 -5.91
N VAL A 453 1.50 -10.90 -5.93
CA VAL A 453 2.42 -10.68 -4.82
C VAL A 453 3.59 -9.85 -5.31
N GLU A 454 3.79 -8.70 -4.66
CA GLU A 454 5.02 -7.93 -4.79
C GLU A 454 6.15 -8.74 -4.14
N MET A 455 7.13 -9.16 -4.94
CA MET A 455 8.33 -9.77 -4.36
C MET A 455 9.13 -8.67 -3.66
N ALA A 456 9.38 -8.84 -2.36
CA ALA A 456 10.36 -8.02 -1.67
C ALA A 456 11.72 -8.12 -2.40
N PRO A 457 12.51 -7.04 -2.48
CA PRO A 457 13.84 -7.11 -3.07
C PRO A 457 14.66 -8.15 -2.29
N LEU A 458 15.26 -9.10 -3.00
CA LEU A 458 16.29 -9.98 -2.44
C LEU A 458 17.45 -9.11 -1.95
N ASN A 459 17.45 -8.72 -0.68
CA ASN A 459 18.59 -8.14 -0.01
C ASN A 459 18.58 -8.57 1.46
N GLY A 460 19.48 -9.49 1.79
CA GLY A 460 20.04 -9.54 3.13
C GLY A 460 20.79 -8.24 3.39
N VAL A 461 20.08 -7.23 3.90
CA VAL A 461 20.65 -6.03 4.51
C VAL A 461 19.89 -5.81 5.81
N ASN A 462 20.61 -6.01 6.90
CA ASN A 462 20.19 -5.78 8.27
C ASN A 462 19.98 -4.26 8.46
N VAL A 463 18.75 -3.82 8.71
CA VAL A 463 18.39 -2.42 8.96
C VAL A 463 18.11 -2.26 10.45
N ASP A 464 19.17 -2.26 11.26
CA ASP A 464 19.14 -1.84 12.66
C ASP A 464 20.52 -1.24 12.99
N GLN A 465 20.78 0.00 12.55
CA GLN A 465 21.79 0.91 13.12
C GLN A 465 21.82 2.24 12.35
N TYR A 466 21.10 3.26 12.81
CA TYR A 466 21.49 4.67 12.64
C TYR A 466 20.81 5.52 13.73
N GLU A 467 21.53 5.76 14.83
CA GLU A 467 21.27 6.90 15.72
C GLU A 467 22.07 8.12 15.24
N MET A 468 21.43 9.29 15.30
CA MET A 468 21.98 10.60 14.94
C MET A 468 22.84 11.20 16.08
N PHE A 469 23.79 12.05 15.64
CA PHE A 469 24.60 13.05 16.37
C PHE A 469 25.96 12.63 16.97
N GLY A 470 27.02 13.23 16.39
CA GLY A 470 28.16 13.74 17.16
C GLY A 470 29.53 13.14 16.85
N GLY A 471 30.31 13.82 15.99
CA GLY A 471 31.78 13.77 16.04
C GLY A 471 32.46 13.02 14.90
N TYR A 472 33.11 13.78 14.02
CA TYR A 472 33.99 13.29 12.96
C TYR A 472 35.05 12.29 13.46
N LYS A 473 35.17 11.15 12.75
CA LYS A 473 36.45 10.56 12.31
C LYS A 473 36.19 9.54 11.20
N ALA A 474 36.46 9.94 9.95
CA ALA A 474 36.58 9.03 8.83
C ALA A 474 37.92 8.28 8.92
N HIS A 475 37.88 6.94 8.87
CA HIS A 475 39.01 6.12 8.43
C HIS A 475 38.47 4.97 7.57
N PHE A 476 38.37 5.21 6.26
CA PHE A 476 38.43 4.14 5.28
C PHE A 476 39.87 3.67 5.13
N GLY A 477 40.13 2.37 5.23
CA GLY A 477 41.34 1.79 4.66
C GLY A 477 41.77 0.44 5.24
N LEU A 478 41.61 -0.63 4.44
CA LEU A 478 42.48 -1.81 4.52
C LEU A 478 43.95 -1.33 4.42
N VAL A 479 44.76 -1.71 5.42
CA VAL A 479 46.15 -1.33 5.75
C VAL A 479 46.29 -0.12 6.70
N ALA A 480 46.70 -0.41 7.93
CA ALA A 480 47.29 0.58 8.84
C ALA A 480 48.69 0.97 8.32
N VAL A 481 48.88 2.25 8.02
CA VAL A 481 50.20 2.85 7.78
C VAL A 481 50.56 3.65 9.04
N ASP A 482 51.66 3.28 9.67
CA ASP A 482 52.28 4.05 10.76
C ASP A 482 53.01 5.27 10.16
N PHE A 483 52.64 6.49 10.60
CA PHE A 483 53.26 7.75 10.16
C PHE A 483 54.62 8.00 10.84
N GLY A 484 55.46 6.98 10.91
CA GLY A 484 56.76 7.02 11.57
C GLY A 484 57.97 6.65 10.72
N SER A 485 57.83 6.08 9.52
CA SER A 485 59.02 5.61 8.80
C SER A 485 58.99 5.81 7.28
N LYS A 486 60.13 6.27 6.78
CA LYS A 486 60.46 6.42 5.36
C LYS A 486 60.74 5.03 4.79
N GLU A 487 59.77 4.41 4.10
CA GLU A 487 59.89 3.52 2.93
C GLU A 487 58.76 2.47 2.86
N LEU A 488 58.19 2.31 1.65
CA LEU A 488 57.05 1.43 1.30
C LEU A 488 57.51 0.08 0.73
N ARG A 489 57.01 -1.06 1.24
CA ARG A 489 56.85 -2.32 0.47
C ARG A 489 55.60 -3.12 0.91
N ARG A 490 54.88 -3.67 -0.09
CA ARG A 490 53.60 -4.41 0.00
C ARG A 490 53.79 -5.94 0.07
N GLN A 491 52.96 -6.64 0.86
CA GLN A 491 52.54 -8.04 0.62
C GLN A 491 51.09 -8.30 1.10
N PRO A 492 50.26 -9.10 0.38
CA PRO A 492 48.88 -9.43 0.76
C PRO A 492 48.76 -10.78 1.51
N SER A 493 47.80 -10.88 2.44
CA SER A 493 47.50 -12.08 3.25
C SER A 493 46.35 -12.95 2.68
N ARG A 494 46.18 -14.13 3.28
CA ARG A 494 45.81 -15.44 2.69
C ARG A 494 44.37 -15.65 2.18
N SER A 495 43.43 -14.72 2.28
CA SER A 495 42.03 -14.94 1.85
C SER A 495 41.77 -14.69 0.36
N ALA A 496 42.69 -14.07 -0.37
CA ALA A 496 42.56 -13.81 -1.82
C ALA A 496 43.07 -14.95 -2.74
N ARG A 497 43.55 -16.08 -2.18
CA ARG A 497 44.12 -17.18 -2.98
C ARG A 497 43.14 -18.34 -3.23
N TRP A 498 42.01 -18.40 -2.51
CA TRP A 498 41.01 -19.47 -2.66
C TRP A 498 40.03 -19.19 -3.82
N CYS A 499 39.54 -17.95 -3.97
CA CYS A 499 38.63 -17.60 -5.07
C CYS A 499 39.30 -17.57 -6.47
N SER A 500 40.63 -17.43 -6.56
CA SER A 500 41.33 -17.45 -7.85
C SER A 500 41.58 -18.87 -8.39
N ASP A 501 41.60 -19.88 -7.52
CA ASP A 501 41.88 -21.27 -7.92
C ASP A 501 40.59 -22.05 -8.25
N PHE A 502 39.46 -21.67 -7.64
CA PHE A 502 38.15 -22.27 -7.94
C PHE A 502 37.62 -21.90 -9.34
N LEU A 503 37.89 -20.68 -9.82
CA LEU A 503 37.43 -20.20 -11.12
C LEU A 503 38.29 -20.66 -12.32
N LYS A 504 39.41 -21.36 -12.09
CA LYS A 504 40.31 -21.80 -13.16
C LYS A 504 40.18 -23.28 -13.55
N ASN A 505 39.51 -24.13 -12.78
CA ASN A 505 39.42 -25.56 -13.07
C ASN A 505 37.97 -26.07 -13.02
N ASN A 506 37.33 -26.19 -14.20
CA ASN A 506 36.04 -26.86 -14.40
C ASN A 506 36.09 -28.33 -13.97
N ALA A 507 35.81 -28.63 -12.70
CA ALA A 507 35.66 -30.00 -12.21
C ALA A 507 34.27 -30.21 -11.59
N ILE A 508 33.53 -31.17 -12.15
CA ILE A 508 32.30 -31.73 -11.55
C ILE A 508 32.75 -32.88 -10.64
N ILE A 509 32.37 -32.83 -9.36
CA ILE A 509 32.55 -33.93 -8.42
C ILE A 509 31.25 -34.74 -8.40
N LYS A 510 31.33 -36.02 -8.76
CA LYS A 510 30.28 -37.00 -8.46
C LYS A 510 30.76 -37.81 -7.25
N VAL A 511 29.96 -37.84 -6.19
CA VAL A 511 30.25 -38.63 -4.98
C VAL A 511 29.41 -39.90 -5.07
N GLU A 512 30.03 -41.00 -5.50
CA GLU A 512 29.58 -42.35 -5.17
C GLU A 512 30.82 -43.07 -4.63
N ASP A 513 30.72 -43.50 -3.38
CA ASP A 513 31.59 -44.43 -2.66
C ASP A 513 33.10 -44.11 -2.64
N GLY A 514 33.44 -43.06 -1.87
CA GLY A 514 34.67 -43.03 -1.06
C GLY A 514 36.03 -43.11 -1.75
N SER A 515 36.14 -42.98 -3.08
CA SER A 515 37.44 -42.94 -3.78
C SER A 515 37.42 -42.00 -5.00
N VAL A 516 38.45 -41.15 -5.11
CA VAL A 516 38.60 -40.16 -6.20
C VAL A 516 39.63 -40.66 -7.21
N SER A 517 39.25 -40.79 -8.49
CA SER A 517 40.20 -40.94 -9.60
C SER A 517 39.83 -40.03 -10.78
N MET A 518 40.85 -39.44 -11.43
CA MET A 518 40.69 -38.50 -12.56
C MET A 518 40.71 -39.25 -13.90
N ALA A 519 39.64 -39.15 -14.68
CA ALA A 519 39.61 -39.56 -16.09
C ALA A 519 39.81 -38.35 -17.02
N SER A 520 40.57 -38.51 -18.10
CA SER A 520 40.92 -37.43 -19.04
C SER A 520 39.89 -37.24 -20.17
N HIS A 521 39.86 -36.02 -20.73
CA HIS A 521 38.94 -35.54 -21.78
C HIS A 521 38.79 -36.46 -23.01
N ALA A 522 39.73 -37.37 -23.26
CA ALA A 522 39.68 -38.31 -24.39
C ALA A 522 38.67 -39.46 -24.19
N GLN A 523 38.29 -39.79 -22.96
CA GLN A 523 37.36 -40.89 -22.68
C GLN A 523 35.88 -40.51 -22.83
N LEU A 524 35.54 -39.22 -22.69
CA LEU A 524 34.17 -38.72 -22.85
C LEU A 524 33.77 -38.54 -24.32
N TRP A 525 34.71 -38.26 -25.21
CA TRP A 525 34.42 -38.04 -26.63
C TRP A 525 33.99 -39.34 -27.35
N ASN A 526 34.60 -40.49 -27.01
CA ASN A 526 34.22 -41.78 -27.58
C ASN A 526 32.85 -42.31 -27.11
N ALA A 527 32.27 -41.76 -26.04
CA ALA A 527 30.96 -42.16 -25.52
C ALA A 527 29.79 -41.44 -26.21
N MET A 528 30.03 -40.29 -26.85
CA MET A 528 28.98 -39.49 -27.49
C MET A 528 28.71 -39.87 -28.95
N GLU A 529 29.57 -40.65 -29.60
CA GLU A 529 29.45 -41.01 -31.02
C GLU A 529 28.56 -42.24 -31.31
N THR A 530 27.95 -42.88 -30.30
CA THR A 530 27.24 -44.17 -30.49
C THR A 530 25.75 -44.19 -30.14
N ARG A 531 25.08 -43.06 -29.86
CA ARG A 531 23.62 -43.06 -29.61
C ARG A 531 22.84 -42.20 -30.61
N ARG A 532 22.02 -42.89 -31.41
CA ARG A 532 21.25 -42.40 -32.58
C ARG A 532 19.96 -41.56 -32.34
N PRO A 533 19.52 -41.08 -31.15
CA PRO A 533 18.29 -40.26 -31.09
C PRO A 533 18.51 -38.73 -31.07
N LEU A 534 19.73 -38.21 -30.91
CA LEU A 534 19.95 -36.75 -30.78
C LEU A 534 19.84 -35.98 -32.11
N HIS A 535 20.09 -36.63 -33.26
CA HIS A 535 20.03 -35.98 -34.56
C HIS A 535 18.60 -35.67 -35.02
N LEU A 536 17.59 -36.44 -34.59
CA LEU A 536 16.18 -36.15 -34.91
C LEU A 536 15.66 -34.94 -34.13
N LEU A 537 16.12 -34.75 -32.89
CA LEU A 537 15.75 -33.59 -32.06
C LEU A 537 16.35 -32.28 -32.61
N LEU A 538 17.59 -32.33 -33.11
CA LEU A 538 18.28 -31.18 -33.70
C LEU A 538 17.71 -30.76 -35.07
N VAL A 539 17.16 -31.71 -35.84
CA VAL A 539 16.46 -31.41 -37.10
C VAL A 539 15.06 -30.83 -36.83
N PHE A 540 14.37 -31.24 -35.76
CA PHE A 540 13.11 -30.63 -35.35
C PHE A 540 13.28 -29.21 -34.78
N LEU A 541 14.37 -28.96 -34.04
CA LEU A 541 14.69 -27.64 -33.48
C LEU A 541 15.27 -26.65 -34.50
N SER A 542 15.65 -27.11 -35.70
CA SER A 542 16.13 -26.24 -36.79
C SER A 542 15.06 -25.92 -37.83
N SER A 543 13.80 -26.33 -37.62
CA SER A 543 12.68 -25.99 -38.50
C SER A 543 12.34 -24.50 -38.38
N PRO A 544 12.49 -23.70 -39.46
CA PRO A 544 12.20 -22.26 -39.44
C PRO A 544 10.74 -21.96 -39.06
N TRP A 545 9.83 -22.93 -39.29
CA TRP A 545 8.41 -22.80 -39.05
C TRP A 545 8.02 -22.88 -37.58
N LEU A 546 8.74 -23.68 -36.77
CA LEU A 546 8.46 -23.78 -35.33
C LEU A 546 8.97 -22.54 -34.58
N LEU A 547 10.11 -21.99 -35.04
CA LEU A 547 10.64 -20.72 -34.57
C LEU A 547 9.70 -19.55 -34.93
N LEU A 548 9.14 -19.56 -36.15
CA LEU A 548 8.13 -18.56 -36.57
C LEU A 548 6.83 -18.69 -35.76
N LEU A 549 6.38 -19.91 -35.47
CA LEU A 549 5.16 -20.16 -34.68
C LEU A 549 5.35 -19.74 -33.21
N LEU A 550 6.51 -20.03 -32.62
CA LEU A 550 6.88 -19.59 -31.27
C LEU A 550 7.07 -18.06 -31.21
N LEU A 551 7.64 -17.45 -32.25
CA LEU A 551 7.71 -15.99 -32.39
C LEU A 551 6.31 -15.35 -32.51
N LEU A 552 5.39 -15.97 -33.26
CA LEU A 552 4.00 -15.49 -33.39
C LEU A 552 3.18 -15.69 -32.10
N LEU A 553 3.45 -16.73 -31.32
CA LEU A 553 2.79 -17.02 -30.03
C LEU A 553 3.32 -16.15 -28.88
N VAL A 554 4.61 -15.77 -28.89
CA VAL A 554 5.18 -14.81 -27.93
C VAL A 554 4.66 -13.38 -28.17
N VAL A 555 4.26 -13.04 -29.41
CA VAL A 555 3.75 -11.71 -29.76
C VAL A 555 2.33 -11.44 -29.23
N GLN A 556 1.58 -12.44 -28.75
CA GLN A 556 0.20 -12.28 -28.26
C GLN A 556 0.06 -12.24 -26.72
N GLY A 557 1.16 -12.15 -25.96
CA GLY A 557 1.15 -12.40 -24.50
C GLY A 557 1.40 -11.23 -23.55
N THR A 558 1.75 -10.03 -24.01
CA THR A 558 1.84 -8.81 -23.19
C THR A 558 1.60 -7.58 -24.07
N SER A 559 0.46 -6.90 -23.95
CA SER A 559 0.34 -5.57 -24.56
C SER A 559 1.12 -4.58 -23.69
N SER A 560 2.42 -4.45 -23.92
CA SER A 560 3.10 -3.23 -23.49
C SER A 560 2.55 -2.09 -24.35
N LEU A 561 1.97 -1.06 -23.73
CA LEU A 561 1.65 0.16 -24.46
C LEU A 561 2.98 0.83 -24.81
N GLN A 562 3.32 0.79 -26.09
CA GLN A 562 4.44 1.51 -26.64
C GLN A 562 3.92 2.72 -27.37
N PHE A 563 4.52 3.88 -27.10
CA PHE A 563 4.15 5.12 -27.76
C PHE A 563 5.33 6.08 -27.86
N THR A 564 5.25 6.97 -28.85
CA THR A 564 6.16 8.11 -29.00
C THR A 564 5.38 9.41 -28.93
N ARG A 565 6.07 10.54 -29.06
CA ARG A 565 5.44 11.87 -29.13
C ARG A 565 4.45 11.98 -30.30
N ASP A 566 4.69 11.27 -31.40
CA ASP A 566 3.87 11.29 -32.62
C ASP A 566 2.55 10.53 -32.49
N ASP A 567 2.38 9.70 -31.45
CA ASP A 567 1.10 9.03 -31.16
C ASP A 567 0.02 9.99 -30.62
N PHE A 568 0.42 11.17 -30.17
CA PHE A 568 -0.49 12.24 -29.75
C PHE A 568 -0.91 13.09 -30.95
N PRO A 569 -2.09 13.76 -30.89
CA PRO A 569 -2.49 14.70 -31.93
C PRO A 569 -1.41 15.73 -32.25
N HIS A 570 -1.28 16.13 -33.51
CA HIS A 570 -0.27 17.10 -33.93
C HIS A 570 -0.44 18.46 -33.24
N ASP A 571 -1.67 18.83 -32.86
CA ASP A 571 -1.99 20.04 -32.10
C ASP A 571 -1.91 19.85 -30.57
N PHE A 572 -1.54 18.66 -30.10
CA PHE A 572 -1.38 18.38 -28.67
C PHE A 572 -0.08 19.00 -28.17
N ALA A 573 -0.14 19.82 -27.13
CA ALA A 573 1.03 20.49 -26.57
C ALA A 573 1.52 19.82 -25.28
N PHE A 574 2.81 19.49 -25.24
CA PHE A 574 3.49 19.09 -24.01
C PHE A 574 4.30 20.22 -23.38
N GLY A 575 4.21 20.34 -22.07
CA GLY A 575 4.86 21.42 -21.33
C GLY A 575 5.27 21.07 -19.92
N ALA A 576 5.68 22.11 -19.20
CA ALA A 576 5.91 22.10 -17.76
C ALA A 576 5.37 23.41 -17.16
N GLY A 577 5.16 23.42 -15.85
CA GLY A 577 4.59 24.57 -15.14
C GLY A 577 5.40 25.09 -13.95
N THR A 578 5.16 26.35 -13.60
CA THR A 578 5.52 26.98 -12.32
C THR A 578 4.39 27.91 -11.84
N SER A 579 4.52 28.45 -10.63
CA SER A 579 3.66 29.53 -10.12
C SER A 579 4.50 30.66 -9.50
N ALA A 580 3.99 31.88 -9.52
CA ALA A 580 4.75 33.11 -9.31
C ALA A 580 5.39 33.16 -7.92
N TYR A 581 4.60 32.98 -6.86
CA TYR A 581 5.12 33.02 -5.49
C TYR A 581 6.13 31.89 -5.23
N GLN A 582 5.92 30.72 -5.85
CA GLN A 582 6.80 29.55 -5.67
C GLN A 582 8.12 29.67 -6.44
N TYR A 583 8.16 30.45 -7.53
CA TYR A 583 9.27 30.50 -8.50
C TYR A 583 10.01 31.85 -8.53
N GLU A 584 9.30 32.97 -8.54
CA GLU A 584 9.88 34.28 -8.91
C GLU A 584 10.88 34.80 -7.89
N GLY A 585 10.54 34.84 -6.60
CA GLY A 585 11.29 35.59 -5.60
C GLY A 585 11.23 37.11 -5.83
N GLY A 586 12.24 37.86 -5.38
CA GLY A 586 12.27 39.32 -5.53
C GLY A 586 11.04 39.98 -4.89
N ALA A 587 10.68 39.55 -3.68
CA ALA A 587 9.40 39.86 -3.04
C ALA A 587 9.18 41.37 -2.79
N ALA A 588 10.24 42.15 -2.62
CA ALA A 588 10.20 43.60 -2.40
C ALA A 588 10.89 44.41 -3.52
N GLU A 589 11.17 43.77 -4.66
CA GLU A 589 11.94 44.39 -5.74
C GLU A 589 11.06 45.08 -6.78
N ASP A 590 11.62 46.11 -7.42
CA ASP A 590 11.04 46.79 -8.58
C ASP A 590 9.58 47.23 -8.40
N GLY A 591 9.19 47.59 -7.19
CA GLY A 591 7.84 48.09 -6.89
C GLY A 591 6.78 47.02 -6.68
N ARG A 592 7.14 45.73 -6.56
CA ARG A 592 6.21 44.69 -6.07
C ARG A 592 5.71 45.05 -4.66
N THR A 593 4.43 44.81 -4.40
CA THR A 593 3.85 44.89 -3.05
C THR A 593 3.63 43.50 -2.45
N PRO A 594 3.52 43.39 -1.11
CA PRO A 594 3.20 42.13 -0.47
C PRO A 594 1.89 41.53 -0.98
N SER A 595 1.90 40.22 -1.20
CA SER A 595 0.72 39.37 -1.35
C SER A 595 0.33 38.75 -0.01
N ILE A 596 -0.79 38.03 -0.02
CA ILE A 596 -1.24 37.25 1.14
C ILE A 596 -0.23 36.18 1.56
N TRP A 597 0.57 35.68 0.62
CA TRP A 597 1.62 34.72 0.92
C TRP A 597 2.80 35.37 1.65
N ASP A 598 3.29 36.52 1.21
CA ASP A 598 4.37 37.25 1.90
C ASP A 598 3.99 37.52 3.36
N THR A 599 2.79 38.06 3.58
CA THR A 599 2.30 38.39 4.93
C THR A 599 2.16 37.14 5.80
N TYR A 600 1.68 36.04 5.21
CA TYR A 600 1.54 34.78 5.93
C TYR A 600 2.89 34.19 6.34
N THR A 601 3.86 34.08 5.42
CA THR A 601 5.18 33.51 5.74
C THR A 601 5.97 34.40 6.70
N HIS A 602 5.92 35.73 6.53
CA HIS A 602 6.58 36.69 7.44
C HIS A 602 5.95 36.78 8.83
N SER A 603 4.77 36.18 9.04
CA SER A 603 4.13 36.13 10.37
C SER A 603 4.63 34.98 11.26
N GLY A 604 5.63 34.20 10.81
CA GLY A 604 6.19 33.06 11.55
C GLY A 604 5.27 31.84 11.61
N ARG A 605 4.35 31.73 10.64
CA ARG A 605 3.36 30.64 10.56
C ARG A 605 3.79 29.45 9.70
N HIS A 606 4.88 29.59 8.95
CA HIS A 606 5.43 28.54 8.10
C HIS A 606 6.49 27.71 8.85
N PRO A 607 6.62 26.39 8.59
CA PRO A 607 7.73 25.59 9.10
C PRO A 607 9.10 26.25 8.88
N GLU A 608 9.95 26.18 9.91
CA GLU A 608 11.34 26.69 9.92
C GLU A 608 11.50 28.19 9.60
N ASP A 609 10.42 28.97 9.71
CA ASP A 609 10.38 30.40 9.37
C ASP A 609 10.82 30.71 7.92
N GLU A 610 10.70 29.73 7.01
CA GLU A 610 11.04 29.89 5.60
C GLU A 610 10.04 30.79 4.84
N THR A 611 10.54 31.53 3.84
CA THR A 611 9.74 32.45 3.01
C THR A 611 9.98 32.22 1.52
N GLY A 612 9.01 32.62 0.71
CA GLY A 612 9.13 32.71 -0.75
C GLY A 612 9.91 33.93 -1.25
N ASP A 613 10.63 34.67 -0.38
CA ASP A 613 11.24 35.96 -0.75
C ASP A 613 12.24 35.84 -1.89
N VAL A 614 12.99 34.73 -1.91
CA VAL A 614 13.95 34.39 -2.97
C VAL A 614 13.42 33.28 -3.87
N ALA A 615 12.69 32.30 -3.35
CA ALA A 615 12.15 31.17 -4.12
C ALA A 615 13.24 30.48 -4.97
N SER A 616 12.92 30.11 -6.21
CA SER A 616 13.91 29.65 -7.20
C SER A 616 14.71 30.80 -7.84
N ASP A 617 14.53 32.04 -7.40
CA ASP A 617 15.13 33.25 -7.98
C ASP A 617 14.79 33.44 -9.47
N GLY A 618 13.57 33.05 -9.85
CA GLY A 618 13.08 33.10 -11.22
C GLY A 618 13.02 34.52 -11.80
N TYR A 619 12.78 35.53 -10.97
CA TYR A 619 12.72 36.94 -11.39
C TYR A 619 14.03 37.38 -12.06
N HIS A 620 15.16 36.93 -11.54
CA HIS A 620 16.48 37.24 -12.09
C HIS A 620 16.96 36.21 -13.12
N LYS A 621 16.53 34.95 -12.98
CA LYS A 621 17.10 33.82 -13.72
C LYS A 621 16.22 33.25 -14.83
N TYR A 622 15.05 33.85 -15.10
CA TYR A 622 14.13 33.36 -16.15
C TYR A 622 14.80 33.13 -17.51
N LYS A 623 15.84 33.88 -17.88
CA LYS A 623 16.56 33.66 -19.16
C LYS A 623 17.32 32.33 -19.19
N GLU A 624 17.93 31.93 -18.07
CA GLU A 624 18.58 30.63 -17.90
C GLU A 624 17.53 29.51 -17.97
N ASP A 625 16.40 29.73 -17.31
CA ASP A 625 15.28 28.78 -17.27
C ASP A 625 14.64 28.59 -18.65
N VAL A 626 14.34 29.68 -19.38
CA VAL A 626 13.83 29.65 -20.76
C VAL A 626 14.78 28.91 -21.71
N LYS A 627 16.09 29.14 -21.56
CA LYS A 627 17.09 28.40 -22.34
C LYS A 627 17.00 26.90 -22.06
N LEU A 628 16.89 26.49 -20.80
CA LEU A 628 16.74 25.08 -20.43
C LEU A 628 15.41 24.48 -20.94
N MET A 629 14.31 25.24 -20.92
CA MET A 629 13.02 24.81 -21.50
C MET A 629 13.16 24.51 -23.00
N SER A 630 13.81 25.42 -23.73
CA SER A 630 14.10 25.25 -25.16
C SER A 630 15.01 24.05 -25.43
N GLU A 631 16.06 23.89 -24.62
CA GLU A 631 16.98 22.74 -24.72
C GLU A 631 16.28 21.41 -24.41
N ILE A 632 15.33 21.36 -23.49
CA ILE A 632 14.50 20.17 -23.23
C ILE A 632 13.54 19.93 -24.40
N GLY A 633 13.05 20.99 -25.03
CA GLY A 633 12.09 20.90 -26.14
C GLY A 633 10.64 21.02 -25.69
N LEU A 634 10.38 21.78 -24.62
CA LEU A 634 9.01 22.08 -24.19
C LEU A 634 8.28 22.86 -25.28
N GLU A 635 7.05 22.45 -25.59
CA GLU A 635 6.20 23.11 -26.59
C GLU A 635 5.36 24.20 -25.92
N ALA A 636 4.97 23.99 -24.66
CA ALA A 636 4.29 24.96 -23.85
C ALA A 636 4.98 25.14 -22.49
N TYR A 637 4.95 26.35 -21.95
CA TYR A 637 5.30 26.61 -20.57
C TYR A 637 4.16 27.35 -19.93
N ARG A 638 3.68 26.81 -18.81
CA ARG A 638 2.64 27.45 -18.03
C ARG A 638 3.29 28.18 -16.85
N PHE A 639 3.02 29.47 -16.71
CA PHE A 639 3.40 30.23 -15.53
C PHE A 639 2.29 31.19 -15.15
N THR A 640 2.33 31.70 -13.92
CA THR A 640 1.33 32.63 -13.41
C THR A 640 1.90 34.04 -13.33
N ILE A 641 1.08 35.06 -13.53
CA ILE A 641 1.47 36.46 -13.30
C ILE A 641 1.18 36.82 -11.84
N SER A 642 2.16 37.40 -11.13
CA SER A 642 1.95 37.94 -9.77
C SER A 642 1.13 39.22 -9.84
N TRP A 643 -0.10 39.19 -9.32
CA TRP A 643 -0.96 40.38 -9.28
C TRP A 643 -0.31 41.47 -8.43
N SER A 644 0.26 41.14 -7.27
CA SER A 644 0.89 42.12 -6.38
C SER A 644 2.16 42.76 -6.97
N ARG A 645 2.79 42.11 -7.97
CA ARG A 645 3.88 42.67 -8.78
C ARG A 645 3.37 43.56 -9.91
N LEU A 646 2.36 43.11 -10.66
CA LEU A 646 1.87 43.82 -11.85
C LEU A 646 1.04 45.06 -11.48
N ILE A 647 0.17 44.96 -10.47
CA ILE A 647 -0.70 46.04 -9.99
C ILE A 647 -0.59 46.15 -8.46
N PRO A 648 0.44 46.83 -7.94
CA PRO A 648 0.55 47.14 -6.51
C PRO A 648 -0.49 48.20 -6.08
N SER A 649 -1.55 47.85 -5.34
CA SER A 649 -2.61 48.78 -4.86
C SER A 649 -2.15 49.65 -3.66
N MET A 650 -2.83 50.68 -3.11
CA MET A 650 -3.69 51.79 -3.59
C MET A 650 -3.44 52.99 -2.64
N ALA A 651 -2.19 53.20 -2.22
CA ALA A 651 -1.81 54.37 -1.43
C ALA A 651 -1.34 55.49 -2.36
N THR A 652 -2.10 56.58 -2.35
CA THR A 652 -1.80 57.88 -2.94
C THR A 652 -0.32 58.27 -2.81
N ASN A 653 0.40 58.13 -3.91
CA ASN A 653 1.10 59.19 -4.63
C ASN A 653 1.44 60.48 -3.84
N ILE A 654 2.67 60.55 -3.33
CA ILE A 654 3.49 61.78 -3.42
C ILE A 654 4.91 61.42 -3.90
N LYS A 655 5.51 60.33 -3.39
CA LYS A 655 6.88 59.93 -3.77
C LYS A 655 7.01 59.36 -5.19
N PHE A 656 6.04 58.57 -5.64
CA PHE A 656 6.06 57.99 -7.00
C PHE A 656 5.80 59.06 -8.08
N LEU A 657 4.96 60.06 -7.79
CA LEU A 657 4.76 61.20 -8.67
C LEU A 657 6.07 61.99 -8.88
N PHE A 658 6.92 62.13 -7.84
CA PHE A 658 8.23 62.76 -7.97
C PHE A 658 9.25 61.91 -8.73
N SER A 659 9.27 60.57 -8.56
CA SER A 659 10.17 59.71 -9.34
C SER A 659 9.77 59.64 -10.82
N VAL A 660 8.46 59.67 -11.12
CA VAL A 660 7.96 59.75 -12.50
C VAL A 660 8.25 61.11 -13.11
N LEU A 661 8.21 62.21 -12.34
CA LEU A 661 8.60 63.54 -12.82
C LEU A 661 10.08 63.62 -13.22
N ASP A 662 10.97 62.93 -12.51
CA ASP A 662 12.40 62.86 -12.85
C ASP A 662 12.65 62.03 -14.13
N ASP A 663 11.92 60.93 -14.34
CA ASP A 663 12.03 60.10 -15.56
C ASP A 663 11.33 60.74 -16.78
N VAL A 664 10.25 61.50 -16.58
CA VAL A 664 9.48 62.20 -17.63
C VAL A 664 10.26 63.34 -18.27
N LEU A 665 11.25 63.91 -17.58
CA LEU A 665 12.16 64.90 -18.19
C LEU A 665 13.17 64.27 -19.17
N SER A 666 13.22 62.94 -19.30
CA SER A 666 14.22 62.21 -20.10
C SER A 666 13.66 61.36 -21.26
N SER A 667 12.36 61.12 -21.37
CA SER A 667 11.84 60.15 -22.36
C SER A 667 10.43 60.45 -22.96
N SER A 668 10.19 59.86 -24.13
CA SER A 668 9.17 60.20 -25.15
C SER A 668 7.69 60.22 -24.70
N PRO A 669 6.80 60.92 -25.45
CA PRO A 669 5.37 61.15 -25.09
C PRO A 669 4.48 59.91 -24.94
N ARG A 670 4.93 58.71 -25.34
CA ARG A 670 4.16 57.46 -25.21
C ARG A 670 4.09 56.94 -23.76
N VAL A 671 5.00 57.35 -22.88
CA VAL A 671 5.06 56.88 -21.48
C VAL A 671 3.98 57.51 -20.61
N LEU A 672 3.51 58.72 -20.95
CA LEU A 672 2.52 59.46 -20.15
C LEU A 672 1.12 58.84 -20.18
N ILE A 673 0.78 58.11 -21.25
CA ILE A 673 -0.56 57.54 -21.47
C ILE A 673 -0.76 56.26 -20.65
N LEU A 674 0.29 55.43 -20.47
CA LEU A 674 0.21 54.17 -19.72
C LEU A 674 0.09 54.34 -18.20
N SER A 675 0.50 55.50 -17.65
CA SER A 675 0.45 55.80 -16.21
C SER A 675 -0.95 56.18 -15.72
N LEU A 676 -1.82 56.66 -16.62
CA LEU A 676 -3.15 57.19 -16.30
C LEU A 676 -4.31 56.31 -16.79
N ASP A 677 -4.06 55.33 -17.66
CA ASP A 677 -5.09 54.50 -18.31
C ASP A 677 -5.32 53.14 -17.62
N ASN A 678 -5.78 53.17 -16.36
CA ASN A 678 -6.52 52.05 -15.77
C ASN A 678 -7.96 52.48 -15.42
N PRO A 679 -8.81 52.80 -16.42
CA PRO A 679 -10.18 53.25 -16.19
C PRO A 679 -11.02 52.08 -15.68
N GLY A 680 -11.01 51.88 -14.35
CA GLY A 680 -11.77 50.84 -13.65
C GLY A 680 -10.95 50.03 -12.64
N GLY A 681 -9.63 50.00 -12.75
CA GLY A 681 -8.75 49.26 -11.83
C GLY A 681 -8.05 50.15 -10.81
N ARG A 682 -7.79 49.58 -9.63
CA ARG A 682 -7.13 50.26 -8.51
C ARG A 682 -5.60 50.19 -8.66
N GLY A 683 -4.96 51.30 -9.02
CA GLY A 683 -3.49 51.44 -9.05
C GLY A 683 -2.87 51.48 -10.45
N ALA A 684 -1.63 51.98 -10.53
CA ALA A 684 -0.86 52.08 -11.76
C ALA A 684 -0.19 50.74 -12.10
N VAL A 685 -0.03 50.45 -13.40
CA VAL A 685 0.67 49.25 -13.85
C VAL A 685 2.18 49.40 -13.62
N ASN A 686 2.79 48.40 -13.00
CA ASN A 686 4.23 48.37 -12.77
C ASN A 686 5.00 48.07 -14.06
N LEU A 687 5.71 49.07 -14.59
CA LEU A 687 6.46 48.95 -15.85
C LEU A 687 7.60 47.92 -15.79
N LYS A 688 8.22 47.71 -14.62
CA LYS A 688 9.27 46.70 -14.46
C LYS A 688 8.69 45.29 -14.49
N ALA A 689 7.56 45.08 -13.83
CA ALA A 689 6.79 43.85 -13.94
C ALA A 689 6.38 43.56 -15.38
N LEU A 690 5.87 44.57 -16.10
CA LEU A 690 5.56 44.44 -17.53
C LEU A 690 6.78 44.03 -18.34
N GLN A 691 7.95 44.62 -18.11
CA GLN A 691 9.18 44.26 -18.82
C GLN A 691 9.58 42.81 -18.55
N PHE A 692 9.49 42.36 -17.30
CA PHE A 692 9.79 40.98 -16.91
C PHE A 692 8.85 39.98 -17.61
N TYR A 693 7.55 40.14 -17.48
CA TYR A 693 6.57 39.22 -18.10
C TYR A 693 6.63 39.27 -19.63
N ASN A 694 6.80 40.44 -20.24
CA ASN A 694 7.00 40.54 -21.69
C ASN A 694 8.25 39.79 -22.16
N SER A 695 9.34 39.86 -21.39
CA SER A 695 10.58 39.16 -21.73
C SER A 695 10.42 37.64 -21.63
N MET A 696 9.63 37.14 -20.68
CA MET A 696 9.28 35.72 -20.59
C MET A 696 8.36 35.29 -21.75
N ILE A 697 7.33 36.08 -22.04
CA ILE A 697 6.29 35.78 -23.04
C ILE A 697 6.85 35.80 -24.47
N ASN A 698 7.87 36.61 -24.75
CA ASN A 698 8.51 36.59 -26.07
C ASN A 698 9.09 35.22 -26.45
N GLU A 699 9.31 34.35 -25.46
CA GLU A 699 9.95 33.06 -25.64
C GLU A 699 8.98 31.87 -25.39
N LEU A 700 7.72 32.11 -24.99
CA LEU A 700 6.79 31.10 -24.43
C LEU A 700 5.32 31.31 -24.85
N ILE A 701 4.48 30.25 -24.86
CA ILE A 701 3.15 30.28 -25.50
C ILE A 701 1.90 30.14 -24.59
N HIS A 702 2.00 29.99 -23.25
CA HIS A 702 0.84 29.82 -22.36
C HIS A 702 0.97 30.61 -21.04
N VAL A 703 -0.07 31.37 -20.64
CA VAL A 703 -0.06 32.19 -19.41
C VAL A 703 -1.30 31.95 -18.54
N VAL A 704 -1.08 31.81 -17.23
CA VAL A 704 -2.12 31.78 -16.19
C VAL A 704 -2.16 33.15 -15.49
N MET A 705 -3.35 33.67 -15.25
CA MET A 705 -3.52 35.00 -14.66
C MET A 705 -3.35 34.98 -13.15
N TYR A 706 -3.93 34.01 -12.44
CA TYR A 706 -3.93 34.02 -10.98
C TYR A 706 -3.74 32.64 -10.36
N HIS A 707 -2.83 32.56 -9.39
CA HIS A 707 -2.61 31.40 -8.52
C HIS A 707 -2.29 31.85 -7.10
N MET A 708 -3.31 31.88 -6.24
CA MET A 708 -3.21 32.06 -4.78
C MET A 708 -2.47 33.33 -4.29
N ASP A 709 -2.04 34.24 -5.17
CA ASP A 709 -1.13 35.37 -4.89
C ASP A 709 -1.89 36.71 -4.85
N LEU A 710 -2.94 36.79 -4.03
CA LEU A 710 -3.76 38.01 -3.91
C LEU A 710 -2.92 39.16 -3.31
N PRO A 711 -2.96 40.40 -3.83
CA PRO A 711 -2.33 41.54 -3.18
C PRO A 711 -2.86 41.72 -1.76
N GLN A 712 -1.96 41.84 -0.77
CA GLN A 712 -2.35 41.94 0.65
C GLN A 712 -3.26 43.14 0.90
N SER A 713 -3.06 44.23 0.17
CA SER A 713 -3.89 45.44 0.28
C SER A 713 -5.38 45.20 0.00
N LEU A 714 -5.73 44.30 -0.94
CA LEU A 714 -7.13 43.94 -1.20
C LEU A 714 -7.70 43.04 -0.10
N GLN A 715 -6.84 42.17 0.46
CA GLN A 715 -7.19 41.37 1.64
C GLN A 715 -7.47 42.26 2.85
N ASP A 716 -6.67 43.30 3.08
CA ASP A 716 -6.80 44.23 4.20
C ASP A 716 -8.00 45.17 4.04
N GLU A 717 -8.24 45.69 2.84
CA GLU A 717 -9.27 46.71 2.62
C GLU A 717 -10.69 46.16 2.76
N TYR A 718 -10.96 44.99 2.19
CA TYR A 718 -12.31 44.45 2.15
C TYR A 718 -12.39 42.93 2.32
N GLY A 719 -11.31 42.27 2.73
CA GLY A 719 -11.28 40.82 2.94
C GLY A 719 -10.97 40.00 1.68
N GLY A 720 -10.60 40.63 0.57
CA GLY A 720 -10.26 39.90 -0.66
C GLY A 720 -11.43 39.11 -1.23
N TRP A 721 -11.23 37.80 -1.44
CA TRP A 721 -12.16 36.94 -2.17
C TRP A 721 -13.50 36.67 -1.48
N ILE A 722 -13.66 36.97 -0.18
CA ILE A 722 -14.95 36.86 0.50
C ILE A 722 -15.88 38.08 0.26
N SER A 723 -15.39 39.08 -0.46
CA SER A 723 -16.15 40.28 -0.84
C SER A 723 -16.45 40.29 -2.33
N PRO A 724 -17.69 40.65 -2.77
CA PRO A 724 -18.03 40.71 -4.18
C PRO A 724 -17.24 41.78 -4.95
N LYS A 725 -16.63 42.76 -4.26
CA LYS A 725 -15.76 43.78 -4.87
C LYS A 725 -14.56 43.18 -5.62
N ILE A 726 -14.13 41.98 -5.24
CA ILE A 726 -13.02 41.29 -5.90
C ILE A 726 -13.31 40.99 -7.37
N VAL A 727 -14.59 40.85 -7.76
CA VAL A 727 -14.99 40.58 -9.15
C VAL A 727 -14.58 41.73 -10.05
N ASP A 728 -14.82 42.97 -9.63
CA ASP A 728 -14.47 44.16 -10.40
C ASP A 728 -12.94 44.34 -10.45
N ASP A 729 -12.26 44.22 -9.30
CA ASP A 729 -10.80 44.37 -9.23
C ASP A 729 -10.08 43.28 -10.04
N PHE A 730 -10.56 42.02 -10.01
CA PHE A 730 -10.03 40.94 -10.83
C PHE A 730 -10.30 41.16 -12.32
N THR A 731 -11.48 41.67 -12.67
CA THR A 731 -11.83 42.00 -14.06
C THR A 731 -10.90 43.09 -14.60
N ALA A 732 -10.60 44.11 -13.80
CA ALA A 732 -9.65 45.16 -14.17
C ALA A 732 -8.21 44.64 -14.29
N TYR A 733 -7.79 43.74 -13.39
CA TYR A 733 -6.51 43.05 -13.50
C TYR A 733 -6.42 42.21 -14.79
N ALA A 734 -7.47 41.45 -15.11
CA ALA A 734 -7.56 40.68 -16.34
C ALA A 734 -7.52 41.59 -17.59
N ASP A 735 -8.17 42.77 -17.56
CA ASP A 735 -8.10 43.77 -18.65
C ASP A 735 -6.66 44.18 -18.94
N VAL A 736 -5.87 44.47 -17.90
CA VAL A 736 -4.44 44.80 -18.05
C VAL A 736 -3.69 43.61 -18.65
N CYS A 737 -3.88 42.39 -18.14
CA CYS A 737 -3.21 41.21 -18.68
C CYS A 737 -3.54 40.99 -20.17
N PHE A 738 -4.82 41.04 -20.56
CA PHE A 738 -5.22 40.87 -21.95
C PHE A 738 -4.67 41.98 -22.85
N ARG A 739 -4.70 43.23 -22.38
CA ARG A 739 -4.24 44.38 -23.15
C ARG A 739 -2.74 44.34 -23.41
N GLU A 740 -1.95 44.04 -22.38
CA GLU A 740 -0.49 44.17 -22.42
C GLU A 740 0.23 42.92 -22.96
N PHE A 741 -0.42 41.75 -22.90
CA PHE A 741 0.21 40.49 -23.28
C PHE A 741 -0.57 39.68 -24.33
N GLY A 742 -1.86 39.96 -24.53
CA GLY A 742 -2.74 39.14 -25.37
C GLY A 742 -2.47 39.23 -26.88
N ASP A 743 -1.56 40.10 -27.32
CA ASP A 743 -1.04 40.08 -28.69
C ASP A 743 -0.20 38.83 -28.99
N ARG A 744 0.43 38.23 -27.95
CA ARG A 744 1.26 37.02 -28.03
C ARG A 744 0.68 35.84 -27.27
N VAL A 745 -0.05 36.10 -26.17
CA VAL A 745 -0.63 35.04 -25.35
C VAL A 745 -1.93 34.53 -25.97
N ALA A 746 -1.87 33.29 -26.48
CA ALA A 746 -3.01 32.62 -27.09
C ALA A 746 -3.80 31.73 -26.12
N HIS A 747 -3.26 31.39 -24.95
CA HIS A 747 -3.91 30.55 -23.96
C HIS A 747 -3.94 31.23 -22.60
N TRP A 748 -5.15 31.46 -22.09
CA TRP A 748 -5.41 32.14 -20.82
C TRP A 748 -6.12 31.21 -19.83
N THR A 749 -5.59 31.08 -18.62
CA THR A 749 -6.31 30.50 -17.49
C THR A 749 -6.57 31.58 -16.46
N THR A 750 -7.82 31.82 -16.06
CA THR A 750 -8.15 32.93 -15.15
C THR A 750 -7.70 32.64 -13.71
N VAL A 751 -8.19 31.54 -13.12
CA VAL A 751 -7.98 31.17 -11.72
C VAL A 751 -7.54 29.72 -11.69
N LEU A 752 -6.51 29.43 -10.89
CA LEU A 752 -5.96 28.11 -10.69
C LEU A 752 -6.34 27.56 -9.29
N GLU A 753 -6.81 26.31 -9.26
CA GLU A 753 -7.22 25.55 -8.07
C GLU A 753 -8.12 26.29 -7.04
N PRO A 754 -9.21 26.97 -7.46
CA PRO A 754 -10.07 27.69 -6.52
C PRO A 754 -10.68 26.75 -5.46
N ASN A 755 -10.96 25.49 -5.82
CA ASN A 755 -11.49 24.50 -4.88
C ASN A 755 -10.48 24.06 -3.81
N ALA A 756 -9.18 23.97 -4.14
CA ALA A 756 -8.15 23.72 -3.14
C ALA A 756 -8.02 24.92 -2.19
N MET A 757 -8.07 26.15 -2.71
CA MET A 757 -7.99 27.37 -1.88
C MET A 757 -9.19 27.56 -0.96
N ALA A 758 -10.40 27.24 -1.40
CA ALA A 758 -11.58 27.31 -0.55
C ALA A 758 -11.41 26.41 0.69
N GLN A 759 -10.89 25.20 0.50
CA GLN A 759 -10.66 24.25 1.58
C GLN A 759 -9.45 24.64 2.45
N ALA A 760 -8.29 24.91 1.84
CA ALA A 760 -7.06 25.12 2.58
C ALA A 760 -6.95 26.51 3.22
N GLY A 761 -7.46 27.56 2.54
CA GLY A 761 -7.34 28.96 2.99
C GLY A 761 -8.51 29.49 3.82
N TYR A 762 -9.73 28.98 3.59
CA TYR A 762 -10.98 29.50 4.19
C TYR A 762 -11.78 28.48 5.02
N ASP A 763 -11.48 27.19 4.90
CA ASP A 763 -12.11 26.13 5.72
C ASP A 763 -11.18 25.70 6.86
N MET A 764 -10.03 25.11 6.51
CA MET A 764 -9.00 24.63 7.45
C MET A 764 -8.08 25.75 7.96
N GLY A 765 -7.92 26.81 7.16
CA GLY A 765 -7.03 27.93 7.45
C GLY A 765 -5.54 27.54 7.49
N ILE A 766 -5.09 26.53 6.76
CA ILE A 766 -3.67 26.11 6.73
C ILE A 766 -2.86 26.82 5.64
N LEU A 767 -3.53 27.53 4.74
CA LEU A 767 -2.94 28.42 3.72
C LEU A 767 -3.40 29.86 3.92
N PRO A 768 -2.73 30.86 3.32
CA PRO A 768 -3.21 32.24 3.32
C PRO A 768 -4.63 32.33 2.73
N PRO A 769 -5.51 33.19 3.28
CA PRO A 769 -5.26 34.17 4.35
C PRO A 769 -5.37 33.62 5.78
N ASN A 770 -5.33 32.29 5.99
CA ASN A 770 -5.42 31.63 7.30
C ASN A 770 -6.75 31.96 8.01
N ARG A 771 -7.86 31.80 7.28
CA ARG A 771 -9.19 32.06 7.81
C ARG A 771 -9.90 30.75 8.08
N CYS A 772 -10.38 30.57 9.31
CA CYS A 772 -11.12 29.40 9.74
C CYS A 772 -11.90 29.70 11.03
N SER A 773 -12.73 28.75 11.47
CA SER A 773 -13.44 28.82 12.74
C SER A 773 -13.26 27.52 13.54
N TYR A 774 -13.18 27.62 14.87
CA TYR A 774 -13.15 26.44 15.73
C TYR A 774 -14.48 25.65 15.63
N PRO A 775 -14.47 24.31 15.58
CA PRO A 775 -13.33 23.39 15.78
C PRO A 775 -12.56 22.96 14.52
N PHE A 776 -12.82 23.55 13.36
CA PHE A 776 -12.39 23.02 12.06
C PHE A 776 -10.91 23.29 11.71
N GLY A 777 -10.23 24.18 12.41
CA GLY A 777 -8.79 24.46 12.24
C GLY A 777 -8.01 24.58 13.55
N SER A 778 -6.67 24.51 13.45
CA SER A 778 -5.75 24.39 14.60
C SER A 778 -5.42 25.71 15.32
N ASN A 779 -5.46 26.83 14.59
CA ASN A 779 -5.06 28.15 15.10
C ASN A 779 -5.92 29.26 14.49
N CYS A 780 -7.24 29.06 14.48
CA CYS A 780 -8.21 29.98 13.89
C CYS A 780 -8.31 31.26 14.71
N THR A 781 -7.76 32.36 14.18
CA THR A 781 -7.84 33.68 14.83
C THR A 781 -8.94 34.56 14.26
N ALA A 782 -9.40 34.28 13.04
CA ALA A 782 -10.51 34.95 12.37
C ALA A 782 -11.05 34.06 11.23
N GLY A 783 -12.29 34.29 10.80
CA GLY A 783 -12.91 33.57 9.68
C GLY A 783 -14.21 32.87 10.07
N ASN A 784 -14.82 32.21 9.08
CA ASN A 784 -16.03 31.41 9.27
C ASN A 784 -16.06 30.26 8.25
N SER A 785 -15.61 29.08 8.67
CA SER A 785 -15.51 27.87 7.85
C SER A 785 -16.88 27.41 7.30
N SER A 786 -17.99 27.81 7.94
CA SER A 786 -19.34 27.45 7.50
C SER A 786 -19.83 28.24 6.27
N VAL A 787 -19.21 29.39 5.95
CA VAL A 787 -19.72 30.35 4.94
C VAL A 787 -18.63 30.85 3.99
N GLU A 788 -17.44 31.17 4.52
CA GLU A 788 -16.38 31.81 3.72
C GLU A 788 -15.86 30.94 2.56
N PRO A 789 -15.72 29.61 2.67
CA PRO A 789 -15.38 28.77 1.52
C PRO A 789 -16.38 28.89 0.36
N TYR A 790 -17.68 29.02 0.66
CA TYR A 790 -18.72 29.19 -0.35
C TYR A 790 -18.68 30.57 -0.99
N LEU A 791 -18.46 31.63 -0.19
CA LEU A 791 -18.28 32.98 -0.71
C LEU A 791 -17.06 33.08 -1.63
N PHE A 792 -15.94 32.47 -1.21
CA PHE A 792 -14.72 32.40 -2.02
C PHE A 792 -15.00 31.78 -3.39
N ILE A 793 -15.56 30.56 -3.43
CA ILE A 793 -15.86 29.88 -4.70
C ILE A 793 -16.85 30.68 -5.54
N HIS A 794 -17.89 31.24 -4.93
CA HIS A 794 -18.89 32.03 -5.65
C HIS A 794 -18.26 33.25 -6.33
N HIS A 795 -17.48 34.05 -5.61
CA HIS A 795 -16.83 35.22 -6.19
C HIS A 795 -15.71 34.84 -7.17
N SER A 796 -14.99 33.73 -6.96
CA SER A 796 -14.03 33.22 -7.95
C SER A 796 -14.69 32.82 -9.27
N LEU A 797 -15.87 32.18 -9.23
CA LEU A 797 -16.64 31.84 -10.43
C LEU A 797 -17.17 33.10 -11.14
N LEU A 798 -17.66 34.09 -10.39
CA LEU A 798 -18.11 35.37 -10.96
C LEU A 798 -16.96 36.18 -11.57
N ALA A 799 -15.81 36.23 -10.89
CA ALA A 799 -14.60 36.89 -11.38
C ALA A 799 -14.09 36.23 -12.67
N HIS A 800 -14.07 34.89 -12.71
CA HIS A 800 -13.77 34.12 -13.92
C HIS A 800 -14.75 34.46 -15.06
N ALA A 801 -16.05 34.39 -14.81
CA ALA A 801 -17.07 34.66 -15.82
C ALA A 801 -17.00 36.09 -16.35
N SER A 802 -16.77 37.07 -15.46
CA SER A 802 -16.58 38.48 -15.84
C SER A 802 -15.34 38.67 -16.72
N ALA A 803 -14.20 38.07 -16.36
CA ALA A 803 -12.99 38.13 -17.17
C ALA A 803 -13.16 37.45 -18.54
N VAL A 804 -13.89 36.33 -18.60
CA VAL A 804 -14.20 35.64 -19.87
C VAL A 804 -15.11 36.48 -20.75
N ARG A 805 -16.15 37.10 -20.19
CA ARG A 805 -17.01 38.03 -20.92
C ARG A 805 -16.20 39.19 -21.49
N LEU A 806 -15.37 39.83 -20.66
CA LEU A 806 -14.45 40.89 -21.09
C LEU A 806 -13.55 40.41 -22.25
N TYR A 807 -12.95 39.23 -22.14
CA TYR A 807 -12.11 38.68 -23.20
C TYR A 807 -12.90 38.47 -24.48
N ARG A 808 -14.06 37.82 -24.42
CA ARG A 808 -14.92 37.50 -25.56
C ARG A 808 -15.40 38.76 -26.28
N GLU A 809 -15.78 39.79 -25.54
CA GLU A 809 -16.34 41.02 -26.09
C GLU A 809 -15.26 41.97 -26.64
N LYS A 810 -14.14 42.12 -25.94
CA LYS A 810 -13.14 43.16 -26.24
C LYS A 810 -11.91 42.64 -26.98
N TYR A 811 -11.47 41.41 -26.71
CA TYR A 811 -10.13 40.93 -27.11
C TYR A 811 -10.14 39.74 -28.07
N LYS A 812 -11.10 38.82 -27.96
CA LYS A 812 -11.15 37.54 -28.69
C LYS A 812 -11.04 37.71 -30.21
N VAL A 813 -11.70 38.71 -30.78
CA VAL A 813 -11.67 38.95 -32.24
C VAL A 813 -10.26 39.33 -32.71
N ALA A 814 -9.57 40.18 -31.95
CA ALA A 814 -8.23 40.66 -32.30
C ALA A 814 -7.15 39.62 -31.99
N GLN A 815 -7.25 38.95 -30.83
CA GLN A 815 -6.20 38.10 -30.28
C GLN A 815 -6.35 36.62 -30.65
N LYS A 816 -7.58 36.17 -30.94
CA LYS A 816 -7.92 34.79 -31.34
C LYS A 816 -7.47 33.68 -30.38
N GLY A 817 -7.06 34.02 -29.16
CA GLY A 817 -6.69 33.06 -28.12
C GLY A 817 -7.92 32.38 -27.49
N ILE A 818 -7.70 31.46 -26.58
CA ILE A 818 -8.71 30.74 -25.80
C ILE A 818 -8.57 31.04 -24.31
N ILE A 819 -9.69 30.99 -23.58
CA ILE A 819 -9.73 31.28 -22.15
C ILE A 819 -10.45 30.20 -21.36
N GLY A 820 -9.92 29.82 -20.21
CA GLY A 820 -10.47 28.77 -19.36
C GLY A 820 -10.23 29.00 -17.87
N ILE A 821 -10.65 28.03 -17.08
CA ILE A 821 -10.43 27.93 -15.64
C ILE A 821 -9.83 26.58 -15.31
N ASN A 822 -9.05 26.51 -14.24
CA ASN A 822 -8.42 25.30 -13.79
C ASN A 822 -9.04 24.80 -12.48
N ILE A 823 -9.14 23.48 -12.35
CA ILE A 823 -9.70 22.80 -11.19
C ILE A 823 -8.72 21.75 -10.69
N TYR A 824 -8.51 21.73 -9.37
CA TYR A 824 -7.81 20.64 -8.69
C TYR A 824 -8.72 19.41 -8.63
N SER A 825 -8.25 18.28 -9.17
CA SER A 825 -9.05 17.07 -9.30
C SER A 825 -8.28 15.83 -8.90
N MET A 826 -8.74 15.18 -7.84
CA MET A 826 -8.46 13.76 -7.59
C MET A 826 -9.50 12.90 -8.29
N TRP A 827 -9.22 11.60 -8.45
CA TRP A 827 -10.28 10.64 -8.73
C TRP A 827 -10.78 10.00 -7.43
N PHE A 828 -12.09 9.77 -7.36
CA PHE A 828 -12.75 9.21 -6.18
C PHE A 828 -13.31 7.83 -6.49
N TYR A 829 -12.84 6.83 -5.75
CA TYR A 829 -13.46 5.50 -5.70
C TYR A 829 -14.40 5.43 -4.49
N PRO A 830 -15.55 4.73 -4.58
CA PRO A 830 -16.33 4.41 -3.40
C PRO A 830 -15.51 3.46 -2.52
N PHE A 831 -15.53 3.68 -1.21
CA PHE A 831 -14.80 2.85 -0.25
C PHE A 831 -15.42 1.44 -0.16
N THR A 832 -16.75 1.36 -0.21
CA THR A 832 -17.54 0.12 -0.35
C THR A 832 -18.56 0.24 -1.48
N ASP A 833 -19.14 -0.87 -1.93
CA ASP A 833 -20.25 -0.88 -2.90
C ASP A 833 -21.61 -0.44 -2.31
N SER A 834 -21.62 0.10 -1.09
CA SER A 834 -22.85 0.58 -0.46
C SER A 834 -23.43 1.78 -1.21
N ALA A 835 -24.76 1.88 -1.24
CA ALA A 835 -25.44 3.04 -1.84
C ALA A 835 -25.05 4.36 -1.16
N GLU A 836 -24.66 4.32 0.12
CA GLU A 836 -24.18 5.46 0.87
C GLU A 836 -22.80 5.92 0.39
N ASP A 837 -21.83 5.01 0.27
CA ASP A 837 -20.47 5.34 -0.18
C ASP A 837 -20.46 5.73 -1.65
N ILE A 838 -21.21 5.02 -2.50
CA ILE A 838 -21.45 5.44 -3.88
C ILE A 838 -22.05 6.85 -3.90
N GLY A 839 -23.05 7.12 -3.04
CA GLY A 839 -23.62 8.45 -2.88
C GLY A 839 -22.59 9.50 -2.43
N ALA A 840 -21.67 9.15 -1.54
CA ALA A 840 -20.58 10.00 -1.07
C ALA A 840 -19.57 10.32 -2.18
N THR A 841 -19.19 9.31 -2.97
CA THR A 841 -18.35 9.47 -4.16
C THR A 841 -19.00 10.37 -5.19
N GLU A 842 -20.30 10.18 -5.46
CA GLU A 842 -21.04 11.01 -6.42
C GLU A 842 -21.21 12.45 -5.94
N ARG A 843 -21.22 12.72 -4.63
CA ARG A 843 -21.17 14.10 -4.10
C ARG A 843 -19.79 14.73 -4.36
N ALA A 844 -18.70 13.98 -4.15
CA ALA A 844 -17.33 14.48 -4.33
C ALA A 844 -16.97 14.80 -5.80
N LYS A 845 -17.56 14.11 -6.78
CA LYS A 845 -17.24 14.25 -8.22
C LYS A 845 -17.84 15.49 -8.92
N LYS A 846 -18.74 16.25 -8.29
CA LYS A 846 -19.59 17.27 -8.97
C LYS A 846 -19.01 18.68 -9.09
N ILE A 847 -17.69 18.82 -9.11
CA ILE A 847 -17.00 20.11 -9.02
C ILE A 847 -17.25 21.03 -10.23
N LEU A 848 -17.50 20.48 -11.42
CA LEU A 848 -17.73 21.27 -12.65
C LEU A 848 -19.18 21.75 -12.85
N HIS A 849 -20.12 21.38 -11.97
CA HIS A 849 -21.54 21.68 -12.17
C HIS A 849 -21.86 23.16 -12.43
N PRO A 850 -21.34 24.13 -11.63
CA PRO A 850 -21.66 25.55 -11.86
C PRO A 850 -21.25 26.04 -13.25
N LEU A 851 -20.09 25.61 -13.76
CA LEU A 851 -19.58 26.03 -15.06
C LEU A 851 -20.41 25.46 -16.22
N VAL A 852 -20.99 24.27 -16.07
CA VAL A 852 -21.72 23.60 -17.15
C VAL A 852 -23.22 23.89 -17.10
N PHE A 853 -23.79 23.99 -15.90
CA PHE A 853 -25.24 24.10 -15.69
C PHE A 853 -25.67 25.45 -15.10
N GLY A 854 -24.74 26.34 -14.75
CA GLY A 854 -25.04 27.67 -14.23
C GLY A 854 -25.51 27.70 -12.78
N ASP A 855 -25.44 26.57 -12.07
CA ASP A 855 -25.89 26.45 -10.68
C ASP A 855 -25.09 25.37 -9.93
N TYR A 856 -25.08 25.45 -8.61
CA TYR A 856 -24.49 24.45 -7.75
C TYR A 856 -25.30 23.13 -7.75
N PRO A 857 -24.65 21.97 -7.53
CA PRO A 857 -25.35 20.69 -7.43
C PRO A 857 -26.48 20.70 -6.39
N ASP A 858 -27.62 20.07 -6.70
CA ASP A 858 -28.75 19.96 -5.75
C ASP A 858 -28.36 19.35 -4.40
N THR A 859 -27.43 18.40 -4.42
CA THR A 859 -26.87 17.79 -3.20
C THR A 859 -26.15 18.82 -2.32
N MET A 860 -25.43 19.76 -2.94
CA MET A 860 -24.71 20.83 -2.24
C MET A 860 -25.68 21.87 -1.70
N LYS A 861 -26.68 22.29 -2.52
CA LYS A 861 -27.76 23.20 -2.08
C LYS A 861 -28.53 22.66 -0.88
N LYS A 862 -28.84 21.36 -0.89
CA LYS A 862 -29.54 20.70 0.22
C LYS A 862 -28.69 20.64 1.50
N ALA A 863 -27.40 20.37 1.39
CA ALA A 863 -26.50 20.26 2.54
C ALA A 863 -26.18 21.63 3.16
N ALA A 864 -25.72 22.58 2.34
CA ALA A 864 -25.29 23.90 2.80
C ALA A 864 -26.47 24.84 3.12
N GLY A 865 -27.64 24.62 2.51
CA GLY A 865 -28.83 25.45 2.73
C GLY A 865 -28.57 26.93 2.43
N SER A 866 -28.97 27.81 3.35
CA SER A 866 -28.81 29.27 3.19
C SER A 866 -27.37 29.77 3.28
N ARG A 867 -26.39 28.90 3.61
CA ARG A 867 -24.97 29.26 3.66
C ARG A 867 -24.33 29.30 2.27
N LEU A 868 -24.92 28.62 1.30
CA LEU A 868 -24.49 28.63 -0.10
C LEU A 868 -25.13 29.83 -0.83
N PRO A 869 -24.34 30.72 -1.44
CA PRO A 869 -24.87 31.81 -2.25
C PRO A 869 -25.69 31.27 -3.43
N ILE A 870 -26.72 32.04 -3.80
CA ILE A 870 -27.60 31.71 -4.94
C ILE A 870 -27.19 32.59 -6.10
N PHE A 871 -26.92 31.99 -7.27
CA PHE A 871 -26.75 32.75 -8.49
C PHE A 871 -28.08 33.40 -8.89
N SER A 872 -28.07 34.72 -9.10
CA SER A 872 -29.14 35.38 -9.84
C SER A 872 -29.21 34.85 -11.27
N ASN A 873 -30.33 35.06 -11.97
CA ASN A 873 -30.48 34.64 -13.36
C ASN A 873 -29.34 35.19 -14.24
N HIS A 874 -28.95 36.44 -14.03
CA HIS A 874 -27.85 37.05 -14.77
C HIS A 874 -26.50 36.37 -14.47
N GLU A 875 -26.21 36.10 -13.20
CA GLU A 875 -24.96 35.43 -12.82
C GLU A 875 -24.90 33.98 -13.31
N SER A 876 -26.02 33.27 -13.24
CA SER A 876 -26.15 31.91 -13.78
C SER A 876 -25.85 31.88 -15.28
N GLU A 877 -26.42 32.82 -16.04
CA GLU A 877 -26.13 33.00 -17.47
C GLU A 877 -24.67 33.36 -17.74
N MET A 878 -24.06 34.19 -16.89
CA MET A 878 -22.65 34.57 -17.04
C MET A 878 -21.69 33.39 -16.80
N VAL A 879 -21.93 32.57 -15.78
CA VAL A 879 -21.05 31.46 -15.38
C VAL A 879 -21.23 30.25 -16.30
N THR A 880 -22.42 30.02 -16.83
CA THR A 880 -22.70 28.90 -17.73
C THR A 880 -21.84 29.00 -19.01
N ASN A 881 -21.05 27.96 -19.29
CA ASN A 881 -20.15 27.90 -20.44
C ASN A 881 -19.20 29.11 -20.56
N SER A 882 -18.79 29.67 -19.42
CA SER A 882 -17.81 30.75 -19.34
C SER A 882 -16.37 30.28 -19.61
N PHE A 883 -16.16 29.28 -20.47
CA PHE A 883 -14.84 28.74 -20.77
C PHE A 883 -14.79 28.24 -22.22
N ASP A 884 -13.58 28.24 -22.79
CA ASP A 884 -13.24 27.57 -24.05
C ASP A 884 -12.56 26.21 -23.78
N PHE A 885 -11.97 26.03 -22.59
CA PHE A 885 -11.39 24.78 -22.09
C PHE A 885 -11.44 24.71 -20.55
N ILE A 886 -11.30 23.50 -19.99
CA ILE A 886 -11.10 23.28 -18.56
C ILE A 886 -9.66 22.77 -18.32
N GLY A 887 -8.94 23.44 -17.43
CA GLY A 887 -7.67 22.98 -16.90
C GLY A 887 -7.88 21.96 -15.78
N LEU A 888 -7.12 20.87 -15.80
CA LEU A 888 -7.14 19.83 -14.77
C LEU A 888 -5.77 19.71 -14.11
N ASN A 889 -5.73 19.88 -12.79
CA ASN A 889 -4.58 19.49 -11.97
C ASN A 889 -4.90 18.13 -11.35
N HIS A 890 -4.18 17.09 -11.75
CA HIS A 890 -4.48 15.72 -11.32
C HIS A 890 -3.20 15.03 -10.91
N TYR A 891 -3.21 14.45 -9.71
CA TYR A 891 -2.01 13.88 -9.11
C TYR A 891 -2.19 12.45 -8.58
N SER A 892 -3.41 12.11 -8.15
CA SER A 892 -3.70 10.85 -7.46
C SER A 892 -5.21 10.54 -7.38
N SER A 893 -5.53 9.39 -6.80
CA SER A 893 -6.88 8.90 -6.49
C SER A 893 -7.04 8.62 -4.99
N VAL A 894 -8.25 8.76 -4.46
CA VAL A 894 -8.59 8.43 -3.07
C VAL A 894 -9.90 7.65 -2.97
N TYR A 895 -10.07 6.89 -1.91
CA TYR A 895 -11.35 6.23 -1.61
C TYR A 895 -12.24 7.16 -0.78
N THR A 896 -13.55 7.04 -0.93
CA THR A 896 -14.55 7.91 -0.30
C THR A 896 -15.61 7.08 0.39
N SER A 897 -15.87 7.37 1.67
CA SER A 897 -16.96 6.75 2.45
C SER A 897 -17.92 7.79 2.98
N ASN A 898 -19.17 7.42 3.22
CA ASN A 898 -20.20 8.30 3.74
C ASN A 898 -19.94 8.66 5.22
N ASN A 899 -20.09 9.94 5.58
CA ASN A 899 -19.90 10.41 6.95
C ASN A 899 -21.24 10.59 7.68
N ASN A 900 -21.70 9.55 8.37
CA ASN A 900 -22.97 9.57 9.11
C ASN A 900 -22.95 10.42 10.39
N ASN A 901 -21.77 10.82 10.88
CA ASN A 901 -21.62 11.58 12.14
C ASN A 901 -21.90 13.08 11.98
N VAL A 902 -21.89 13.60 10.75
CA VAL A 902 -22.01 15.03 10.47
C VAL A 902 -23.43 15.55 10.60
N VAL A 903 -24.43 14.71 10.33
CA VAL A 903 -25.86 15.10 10.31
C VAL A 903 -26.38 15.54 11.70
N LYS A 904 -25.59 15.38 12.77
CA LYS A 904 -25.98 15.65 14.16
C LYS A 904 -25.21 16.80 14.84
N ALA A 905 -24.26 17.45 14.15
CA ALA A 905 -23.46 18.53 14.75
C ALA A 905 -24.15 19.90 14.63
N PRO A 906 -24.13 20.76 15.68
CA PRO A 906 -24.73 22.10 15.64
C PRO A 906 -23.95 23.12 14.78
N LEU A 907 -22.70 22.83 14.41
CA LEU A 907 -21.85 23.63 13.51
C LEU A 907 -21.40 22.73 12.34
N GLN A 908 -21.44 23.24 11.12
CA GLN A 908 -21.07 22.52 9.88
C GLN A 908 -20.12 23.37 9.04
N ASP A 909 -19.05 22.78 8.52
CA ASP A 909 -18.07 23.38 7.61
C ASP A 909 -18.21 22.80 6.18
N LEU A 910 -17.37 23.23 5.23
CA LEU A 910 -17.44 22.73 3.84
C LEU A 910 -17.24 21.21 3.79
N THR A 911 -16.30 20.69 4.57
CA THR A 911 -15.98 19.26 4.64
C THR A 911 -17.15 18.43 5.20
N ALA A 912 -17.83 18.94 6.22
CA ALA A 912 -19.06 18.39 6.77
C ALA A 912 -20.19 18.32 5.71
N ASP A 913 -20.40 19.38 4.93
CA ASP A 913 -21.50 19.44 3.95
C ASP A 913 -21.35 18.44 2.80
N VAL A 914 -20.12 18.10 2.44
CA VAL A 914 -19.85 17.01 1.49
C VAL A 914 -20.26 15.66 2.10
N ALA A 915 -20.23 15.54 3.43
CA ALA A 915 -20.55 14.35 4.22
C ALA A 915 -19.79 13.12 3.72
N THR A 916 -18.52 13.31 3.36
CA THR A 916 -17.64 12.28 2.80
C THR A 916 -16.35 12.24 3.59
N LEU A 917 -15.91 11.05 3.97
CA LEU A 917 -14.61 10.78 4.54
C LEU A 917 -13.67 10.28 3.43
N PHE A 918 -12.56 10.97 3.24
CA PHE A 918 -11.47 10.51 2.39
C PHE A 918 -10.68 9.42 3.12
N ARG A 919 -10.52 8.27 2.47
CA ARG A 919 -9.80 7.09 2.97
C ARG A 919 -8.57 6.88 2.12
N VAL A 920 -7.44 6.71 2.79
CA VAL A 920 -6.15 6.36 2.18
C VAL A 920 -5.82 4.94 2.63
N TYR A 921 -5.48 4.06 1.69
CA TYR A 921 -4.83 2.79 2.03
C TYR A 921 -3.38 3.11 2.38
N GLU A 922 -3.03 3.11 3.67
CA GLU A 922 -1.62 2.97 4.04
C GLU A 922 -1.22 1.51 3.93
N VAL A 923 -0.44 1.21 2.88
CA VAL A 923 0.42 0.02 2.88
C VAL A 923 1.52 0.32 3.90
N HIS A 924 1.45 -0.18 5.12
CA HIS A 924 2.53 -0.02 6.10
C HIS A 924 3.15 -1.37 6.47
N SER A 925 4.37 -1.56 5.97
CA SER A 925 5.46 -2.21 6.69
C SER A 925 5.64 -1.51 8.05
N PHE A 926 5.52 -2.28 9.15
CA PHE A 926 5.99 -2.02 10.52
C PHE A 926 5.92 -0.60 11.14
N CYS A 927 5.00 -0.50 12.12
CA CYS A 927 5.21 -0.08 13.52
C CYS A 927 4.71 1.30 14.01
N VAL A 928 4.08 1.20 15.20
CA VAL A 928 3.61 2.21 16.17
C VAL A 928 2.19 2.76 15.96
N CYS A 929 1.30 2.31 16.85
CA CYS A 929 -0.02 2.88 17.11
C CYS A 929 0.02 4.41 17.24
N VAL A 930 -0.75 5.09 16.39
CA VAL A 930 -1.43 6.33 16.77
C VAL A 930 -2.90 6.16 16.42
N TYR A 931 -3.70 5.80 17.43
CA TYR A 931 -5.14 6.04 17.40
C TYR A 931 -5.37 7.54 17.15
N VAL A 932 -6.10 7.89 16.11
CA VAL A 932 -6.78 9.20 16.05
C VAL A 932 -8.28 8.94 15.92
N PHE A 933 -8.90 8.65 17.06
CA PHE A 933 -10.28 9.05 17.27
C PHE A 933 -10.28 10.56 17.51
N ALA A 934 -11.00 11.31 16.68
CA ALA A 934 -11.52 12.61 17.07
C ALA A 934 -13.04 12.50 17.32
N VAL A 935 -13.42 11.71 18.33
CA VAL A 935 -14.58 12.00 19.21
C VAL A 935 -14.25 11.40 20.58
N THR A 936 -13.73 12.22 21.50
CA THR A 936 -13.78 11.86 22.93
C THR A 936 -15.22 12.05 23.39
N LYS A 937 -15.79 11.01 24.01
CA LYS A 937 -17.17 11.04 24.54
C LYS A 937 -17.33 11.97 25.76
N ASN A 938 -16.26 12.60 26.25
CA ASN A 938 -16.29 13.72 27.19
C ASN A 938 -14.94 14.44 27.19
N ASP A 939 -15.01 15.78 27.30
CA ASP A 939 -13.97 16.74 27.64
C ASP A 939 -12.95 17.21 26.57
N THR A 940 -12.68 18.52 26.68
CA THR A 940 -12.08 19.52 25.77
C THR A 940 -10.75 19.16 25.07
N PRO A 941 -10.53 19.57 23.80
CA PRO A 941 -9.31 19.26 23.05
C PRO A 941 -8.11 20.14 23.45
N THR A 942 -6.94 19.50 23.58
CA THR A 942 -5.64 20.15 23.80
C THR A 942 -4.85 20.33 22.48
N PRO A 943 -3.88 21.26 22.40
CA PRO A 943 -3.23 21.70 21.15
C PRO A 943 -2.40 20.64 20.39
N VAL A 944 -2.13 19.47 20.97
CA VAL A 944 -1.23 18.45 20.39
C VAL A 944 -1.92 17.56 19.34
N ALA A 945 -3.24 17.36 19.45
CA ALA A 945 -4.00 16.50 18.54
C ALA A 945 -4.15 17.09 17.12
N VAL A 946 -4.10 18.42 16.98
CA VAL A 946 -4.30 19.08 15.67
C VAL A 946 -3.02 19.12 14.83
N LYS A 947 -1.84 19.01 15.45
CA LYS A 947 -0.55 18.97 14.73
C LYS A 947 -0.37 17.68 13.91
N TRP A 948 -0.91 16.56 14.40
CA TRP A 948 -0.90 15.26 13.70
C TRP A 948 -1.99 15.13 12.64
N PHE A 949 -3.15 15.76 12.84
CA PHE A 949 -4.23 15.83 11.85
C PHE A 949 -3.79 16.60 10.59
N CYS A 950 -3.01 17.68 10.75
CA CYS A 950 -2.40 18.40 9.63
C CYS A 950 -1.36 17.56 8.86
N LEU A 951 -0.57 16.69 9.52
CA LEU A 951 0.43 15.83 8.86
C LEU A 951 -0.18 14.68 8.02
N LEU A 952 -1.31 14.12 8.45
CA LEU A 952 -2.06 13.10 7.69
C LEU A 952 -2.82 13.69 6.49
N LEU A 953 -3.32 14.92 6.61
CA LEU A 953 -3.88 15.67 5.48
C LEU A 953 -2.79 16.17 4.53
N LEU A 954 -1.60 16.54 5.04
CA LEU A 954 -0.44 16.81 4.19
C LEU A 954 -0.11 15.60 3.31
N LYS A 955 -0.15 14.37 3.83
CA LYS A 955 -0.04 13.13 3.02
C LYS A 955 -1.15 12.98 1.95
N GLN A 956 -2.38 13.48 2.19
CA GLN A 956 -3.48 13.49 1.20
C GLN A 956 -3.32 14.56 0.12
N PHE A 957 -2.65 15.67 0.44
CA PHE A 957 -2.34 16.75 -0.49
C PHE A 957 -0.98 16.60 -1.16
N VAL A 958 -0.12 15.64 -0.77
CA VAL A 958 1.18 15.41 -1.43
C VAL A 958 0.95 14.80 -2.83
N PRO A 959 1.28 15.54 -3.90
CA PRO A 959 1.22 15.00 -5.24
C PRO A 959 2.29 13.92 -5.47
N GLY A 960 1.86 12.69 -5.82
CA GLY A 960 2.74 11.60 -6.28
C GLY A 960 2.97 10.44 -5.31
N THR A 961 2.44 10.45 -4.08
CA THR A 961 2.62 9.35 -3.11
C THR A 961 1.85 8.07 -3.46
N ILE A 962 0.73 8.19 -4.20
CA ILE A 962 -0.03 7.06 -4.74
C ILE A 962 -0.05 7.19 -6.26
N VAL A 963 0.55 6.21 -6.94
CA VAL A 963 0.65 6.18 -8.41
C VAL A 963 -0.51 5.38 -8.99
N ASP A 964 -1.65 6.03 -9.23
CA ASP A 964 -2.84 5.42 -9.86
C ASP A 964 -3.24 6.14 -11.18
N PRO A 965 -2.54 5.86 -12.30
CA PRO A 965 -2.84 6.46 -13.60
C PRO A 965 -4.27 6.18 -14.11
N ARG A 966 -4.93 5.12 -13.60
CA ARG A 966 -6.33 4.80 -13.92
C ARG A 966 -7.30 5.85 -13.40
N GLY A 967 -6.97 6.50 -12.29
CA GLY A 967 -7.74 7.62 -11.76
C GLY A 967 -7.91 8.73 -12.79
N LEU A 968 -6.83 9.10 -13.48
CA LEU A 968 -6.87 10.09 -14.55
C LEU A 968 -7.74 9.61 -15.72
N GLU A 969 -7.60 8.35 -16.15
CA GLU A 969 -8.46 7.78 -17.20
C GLU A 969 -9.94 7.86 -16.83
N HIS A 970 -10.28 7.51 -15.60
CA HIS A 970 -11.65 7.56 -15.10
C HIS A 970 -12.18 8.99 -14.95
N ALA A 971 -11.35 9.93 -14.49
CA ALA A 971 -11.71 11.35 -14.42
C ALA A 971 -12.05 11.90 -15.80
N LEU A 972 -11.20 11.64 -16.80
CA LEU A 972 -11.40 12.08 -18.18
C LEU A 972 -12.63 11.41 -18.80
N LYS A 973 -12.84 10.11 -18.55
CA LYS A 973 -14.04 9.38 -18.98
C LYS A 973 -15.30 9.97 -18.35
N TYR A 974 -15.29 10.25 -17.06
CA TYR A 974 -16.42 10.85 -16.34
C TYR A 974 -16.75 12.23 -16.89
N ILE A 975 -15.75 13.08 -17.13
CA ILE A 975 -15.95 14.40 -17.74
C ILE A 975 -16.59 14.27 -19.12
N ARG A 976 -16.09 13.33 -19.94
CA ARG A 976 -16.66 13.04 -21.24
C ARG A 976 -18.14 12.66 -21.16
N GLU A 977 -18.47 11.73 -20.28
CA GLU A 977 -19.81 11.13 -20.20
C GLU A 977 -20.83 12.02 -19.48
N LYS A 978 -20.40 12.82 -18.49
CA LYS A 978 -21.30 13.65 -17.68
C LYS A 978 -21.37 15.11 -18.11
N TYR A 979 -20.29 15.66 -18.66
CA TYR A 979 -20.21 17.07 -19.02
C TYR A 979 -20.03 17.30 -20.52
N GLY A 980 -20.24 16.28 -21.37
CA GLY A 980 -20.34 16.46 -22.82
C GLY A 980 -18.99 16.60 -23.55
N ASN A 981 -17.95 15.90 -23.07
CA ASN A 981 -16.61 15.85 -23.71
C ASN A 981 -15.94 17.22 -23.90
N LEU A 982 -15.96 18.01 -22.83
CA LEU A 982 -15.32 19.32 -22.76
C LEU A 982 -13.84 19.26 -23.19
N PRO A 983 -13.29 20.31 -23.83
CA PRO A 983 -11.86 20.41 -24.10
C PRO A 983 -11.06 20.49 -22.79
N ILE A 984 -10.18 19.51 -22.54
CA ILE A 984 -9.38 19.41 -21.31
C ILE A 984 -7.90 19.67 -21.60
N TYR A 985 -7.26 20.46 -20.75
CA TYR A 985 -5.80 20.54 -20.66
C TYR A 985 -5.37 20.02 -19.29
N ILE A 986 -4.50 19.01 -19.26
CA ILE A 986 -3.85 18.63 -18.00
C ILE A 986 -2.79 19.69 -17.75
N GLN A 987 -3.01 20.55 -16.76
CA GLN A 987 -2.17 21.71 -16.48
C GLN A 987 -1.19 21.47 -15.33
N GLU A 988 -1.43 20.44 -14.50
CA GLU A 988 -0.44 19.86 -13.58
C GLU A 988 -0.63 18.35 -13.47
N ASN A 989 0.49 17.65 -13.56
CA ASN A 989 0.65 16.27 -13.14
C ASN A 989 2.13 16.04 -12.82
N GLY A 990 2.45 15.52 -11.64
CA GLY A 990 3.82 15.46 -11.16
C GLY A 990 3.98 14.63 -9.90
N SER A 991 5.22 14.27 -9.59
CA SER A 991 5.58 13.52 -8.38
C SER A 991 6.73 14.21 -7.67
N GLY A 992 6.52 14.52 -6.40
CA GLY A 992 7.53 15.07 -5.50
C GLY A 992 8.48 13.98 -5.03
N SER A 993 9.75 14.35 -4.81
CA SER A 993 10.77 13.49 -4.20
C SER A 993 11.28 14.16 -2.93
N SER A 994 11.44 13.40 -1.85
CA SER A 994 12.15 13.86 -0.64
C SER A 994 13.68 13.75 -0.78
N SER A 995 14.16 13.19 -1.90
CA SER A 995 15.58 13.10 -2.22
C SER A 995 15.99 14.21 -3.19
N GLU A 996 17.12 14.85 -2.88
CA GLU A 996 17.78 15.83 -3.76
C GLU A 996 18.51 15.17 -4.96
N THR A 997 18.49 13.83 -5.09
CA THR A 997 19.23 13.10 -6.13
C THR A 997 18.86 13.50 -7.55
N LEU A 998 19.87 13.76 -8.39
CA LEU A 998 19.66 14.02 -9.82
C LEU A 998 19.16 12.77 -10.59
N ASP A 999 19.28 11.57 -10.02
CA ASP A 999 18.80 10.32 -10.61
C ASP A 999 17.38 9.95 -10.12
N ASP A 1000 16.38 10.66 -10.63
CA ASP A 1000 14.98 10.62 -10.20
C ASP A 1000 14.11 9.64 -11.02
N VAL A 1001 14.50 8.37 -11.03
CA VAL A 1001 13.85 7.30 -11.82
C VAL A 1001 12.36 7.13 -11.48
N GLU A 1002 11.97 7.37 -10.23
CA GLU A 1002 10.57 7.27 -9.79
C GLU A 1002 9.67 8.28 -10.51
N ARG A 1003 10.16 9.51 -10.71
CA ARG A 1003 9.43 10.53 -11.46
C ARG A 1003 9.26 10.16 -12.93
N ILE A 1004 10.29 9.55 -13.54
CA ILE A 1004 10.20 9.01 -14.90
C ILE A 1004 9.08 7.96 -14.98
N ASN A 1005 9.06 7.02 -14.04
CA ASN A 1005 8.03 5.97 -14.00
C ASN A 1005 6.62 6.56 -13.81
N TYR A 1006 6.47 7.55 -12.93
CA TYR A 1006 5.23 8.28 -12.73
C TYR A 1006 4.76 8.96 -14.02
N LEU A 1007 5.60 9.80 -14.63
CA LEU A 1007 5.27 10.54 -15.84
C LEU A 1007 4.94 9.60 -17.01
N ALA A 1008 5.71 8.54 -17.21
CA ALA A 1008 5.45 7.56 -18.26
C ALA A 1008 4.04 6.96 -18.15
N LYS A 1009 3.62 6.59 -16.92
CA LYS A 1009 2.31 6.01 -16.64
C LYS A 1009 1.15 6.99 -16.84
N TYR A 1010 1.28 8.23 -16.39
CA TYR A 1010 0.20 9.23 -16.54
C TYR A 1010 0.10 9.79 -17.97
N ILE A 1011 1.21 9.90 -18.70
CA ILE A 1011 1.21 10.21 -20.14
C ILE A 1011 0.55 9.06 -20.92
N ALA A 1012 0.85 7.80 -20.58
CA ALA A 1012 0.18 6.62 -21.15
C ALA A 1012 -1.34 6.64 -20.91
N ALA A 1013 -1.78 6.89 -19.67
CA ALA A 1013 -3.20 7.05 -19.32
C ALA A 1013 -3.87 8.16 -20.13
N THR A 1014 -3.19 9.29 -20.31
CA THR A 1014 -3.67 10.41 -21.12
C THR A 1014 -3.87 9.98 -22.58
N LEU A 1015 -2.89 9.29 -23.17
CA LEU A 1015 -2.99 8.76 -24.54
C LEU A 1015 -4.14 7.77 -24.68
N LYS A 1016 -4.32 6.89 -23.70
CA LYS A 1016 -5.41 5.90 -23.69
C LYS A 1016 -6.78 6.57 -23.56
N ALA A 1017 -6.91 7.62 -22.77
CA ALA A 1017 -8.13 8.42 -22.68
C ALA A 1017 -8.43 9.13 -24.02
N ILE A 1018 -7.42 9.71 -24.68
CA ILE A 1018 -7.55 10.31 -26.02
C ILE A 1018 -8.00 9.28 -27.05
N ARG A 1019 -7.34 8.11 -27.10
CA ARG A 1019 -7.70 7.00 -27.99
C ARG A 1019 -9.11 6.47 -27.72
N SER A 1020 -9.59 6.60 -26.48
CA SER A 1020 -10.95 6.26 -26.09
C SER A 1020 -11.96 7.36 -26.43
N GLY A 1021 -11.53 8.53 -26.92
CA GLY A 1021 -12.39 9.63 -27.36
C GLY A 1021 -12.51 10.79 -26.36
N ALA A 1022 -11.70 10.85 -25.31
CA ALA A 1022 -11.64 12.03 -24.44
C ALA A 1022 -10.97 13.21 -25.17
N ASN A 1023 -11.55 14.40 -25.04
CA ASN A 1023 -11.08 15.61 -25.72
C ASN A 1023 -9.93 16.31 -24.97
N VAL A 1024 -8.80 15.63 -24.80
CA VAL A 1024 -7.61 16.20 -24.15
C VAL A 1024 -6.69 16.87 -25.18
N LYS A 1025 -6.26 18.10 -24.89
CA LYS A 1025 -5.55 18.99 -25.82
C LYS A 1025 -4.11 19.31 -25.44
N GLY A 1026 -3.70 19.01 -24.21
CA GLY A 1026 -2.32 19.22 -23.79
C GLY A 1026 -2.04 18.66 -22.40
N TYR A 1027 -0.75 18.57 -22.09
CA TYR A 1027 -0.22 18.00 -20.85
C TYR A 1027 0.97 18.82 -20.35
N SER A 1028 0.87 19.37 -19.13
CA SER A 1028 1.95 20.10 -18.47
C SER A 1028 2.35 19.37 -17.20
N MET A 1029 3.62 18.98 -17.10
CA MET A 1029 4.12 18.35 -15.89
C MET A 1029 4.39 19.39 -14.79
N TRP A 1030 4.18 19.00 -13.53
CA TRP A 1030 4.54 19.77 -12.35
C TRP A 1030 5.80 19.20 -11.69
N SER A 1031 6.91 19.93 -11.53
CA SER A 1031 7.18 21.31 -11.95
C SER A 1031 8.40 21.39 -12.87
N PHE A 1032 8.60 22.54 -13.54
CA PHE A 1032 9.78 22.74 -14.38
C PHE A 1032 11.09 22.75 -13.56
N VAL A 1033 11.12 23.54 -12.49
CA VAL A 1033 12.23 23.64 -11.53
C VAL A 1033 11.76 23.31 -10.12
N ASP A 1034 12.66 22.87 -9.26
CA ASP A 1034 12.39 22.85 -7.82
C ASP A 1034 12.05 24.27 -7.36
N LEU A 1035 11.03 24.37 -6.52
CA LEU A 1035 10.39 25.62 -6.13
C LEU A 1035 10.03 25.61 -4.65
N TYR A 1036 9.58 26.76 -4.13
CA TYR A 1036 9.08 26.85 -2.75
C TYR A 1036 7.71 26.16 -2.67
N GLU A 1037 7.66 24.96 -2.10
CA GLU A 1037 6.49 24.06 -2.18
C GLU A 1037 5.49 24.34 -1.06
N LEU A 1038 5.03 25.60 -0.93
CA LEU A 1038 3.91 26.09 -0.11
C LEU A 1038 3.75 25.50 1.30
N PHE A 1039 3.34 24.23 1.42
CA PHE A 1039 3.23 23.46 2.66
C PHE A 1039 4.58 22.93 3.20
N GLY A 1040 5.50 22.60 2.29
CA GLY A 1040 6.74 21.88 2.56
C GLY A 1040 8.01 22.73 2.46
N GLY A 1041 7.87 24.03 2.17
CA GLY A 1041 9.02 24.93 2.05
C GLY A 1041 10.01 24.50 0.95
N TYR A 1042 11.30 24.60 1.21
CA TYR A 1042 12.35 24.19 0.27
C TYR A 1042 12.83 22.75 0.45
N SER A 1043 12.69 22.19 1.66
CA SER A 1043 13.40 20.98 2.10
C SER A 1043 12.55 19.71 2.09
N THR A 1044 11.21 19.83 2.02
CA THR A 1044 10.34 18.66 2.16
C THR A 1044 10.14 17.92 0.85
N TRP A 1045 9.91 18.64 -0.26
CA TRP A 1045 9.55 18.04 -1.54
C TRP A 1045 10.17 18.77 -2.74
N HIS A 1046 10.76 17.99 -3.65
CA HIS A 1046 11.35 18.46 -4.90
C HIS A 1046 10.53 17.95 -6.09
N PHE A 1047 9.84 18.85 -6.80
CA PHE A 1047 8.96 18.55 -7.95
C PHE A 1047 9.61 18.77 -9.32
N GLY A 1048 10.73 19.47 -9.36
CA GLY A 1048 11.31 20.03 -10.58
C GLY A 1048 12.04 19.02 -11.45
N LEU A 1049 11.76 19.00 -12.76
CA LEU A 1049 12.62 18.38 -13.77
C LEU A 1049 14.07 18.88 -13.66
N VAL A 1050 14.23 20.14 -13.27
CA VAL A 1050 15.51 20.78 -13.01
C VAL A 1050 15.65 21.05 -11.51
N ALA A 1051 16.67 20.47 -10.90
CA ALA A 1051 16.99 20.72 -9.51
C ALA A 1051 17.48 22.16 -9.31
N VAL A 1052 17.10 22.77 -8.19
CA VAL A 1052 17.63 24.08 -7.75
C VAL A 1052 18.45 23.86 -6.49
N ASP A 1053 19.71 24.27 -6.55
CA ASP A 1053 20.59 24.28 -5.38
C ASP A 1053 20.15 25.41 -4.44
N PHE A 1054 19.32 25.06 -3.45
CA PHE A 1054 18.78 26.03 -2.51
C PHE A 1054 19.79 26.49 -1.45
N ASP A 1055 20.85 25.71 -1.18
CA ASP A 1055 21.93 26.09 -0.27
C ASP A 1055 22.85 27.18 -0.85
N SER A 1056 22.90 27.28 -2.18
CA SER A 1056 23.65 28.33 -2.85
C SER A 1056 22.82 29.60 -3.04
N GLU A 1057 23.37 30.75 -2.63
CA GLU A 1057 22.86 32.08 -3.04
C GLU A 1057 22.71 32.22 -4.56
N LYS A 1058 23.45 31.43 -5.33
CA LYS A 1058 23.39 31.44 -6.79
C LYS A 1058 22.23 30.63 -7.38
N ARG A 1059 21.45 29.91 -6.57
CA ARG A 1059 20.30 29.06 -6.97
C ARG A 1059 20.55 28.31 -8.28
N ARG A 1060 21.60 27.48 -8.35
CA ARG A 1060 22.06 26.89 -9.62
C ARG A 1060 21.07 25.85 -10.14
N ARG A 1061 20.85 25.82 -11.45
CA ARG A 1061 19.98 24.84 -12.13
C ARG A 1061 20.77 23.59 -12.50
N GLN A 1062 20.26 22.41 -12.15
CA GLN A 1062 20.85 21.12 -12.49
C GLN A 1062 19.77 20.19 -13.07
N PRO A 1063 19.73 19.97 -14.39
CA PRO A 1063 18.76 19.05 -14.99
C PRO A 1063 18.87 17.65 -14.38
N ARG A 1064 17.75 17.10 -13.92
CA ARG A 1064 17.68 15.72 -13.42
C ARG A 1064 17.58 14.74 -14.59
N ARG A 1065 17.69 13.44 -14.31
CA ARG A 1065 17.53 12.39 -15.33
C ARG A 1065 16.15 12.45 -16.00
N SER A 1066 15.10 12.80 -15.26
CA SER A 1066 13.77 13.02 -15.82
C SER A 1066 13.71 14.15 -16.85
N ALA A 1067 14.51 15.22 -16.72
CA ALA A 1067 14.60 16.27 -17.74
C ALA A 1067 15.17 15.72 -19.06
N SER A 1068 16.22 14.89 -18.99
CA SER A 1068 16.78 14.22 -20.17
C SER A 1068 15.78 13.25 -20.79
N TRP A 1069 15.12 12.42 -19.98
CA TRP A 1069 14.10 11.47 -20.45
C TRP A 1069 12.93 12.17 -21.13
N TYR A 1070 12.41 13.25 -20.52
CA TYR A 1070 11.31 14.03 -21.09
C TYR A 1070 11.76 14.72 -22.37
N SER A 1071 13.01 15.23 -22.43
CA SER A 1071 13.56 15.80 -23.66
C SER A 1071 13.63 14.79 -24.80
N GLU A 1072 14.09 13.56 -24.54
CA GLU A 1072 14.13 12.51 -25.56
C GLU A 1072 12.73 12.14 -26.05
N PHE A 1073 11.74 12.09 -25.16
CA PHE A 1073 10.35 11.86 -25.54
C PHE A 1073 9.82 12.98 -26.43
N LEU A 1074 9.95 14.25 -26.01
CA LEU A 1074 9.43 15.41 -26.74
C LEU A 1074 10.08 15.58 -28.11
N LYS A 1075 11.37 15.29 -28.23
CA LYS A 1075 12.09 15.32 -29.51
C LYS A 1075 11.87 14.07 -30.36
N ASN A 1076 10.97 13.18 -29.93
CA ASN A 1076 10.62 11.94 -30.61
C ASN A 1076 11.83 11.01 -30.85
N ASN A 1077 12.81 11.07 -29.93
CA ASN A 1077 14.04 10.28 -29.97
C ASN A 1077 13.95 9.00 -29.12
N SER A 1078 12.87 8.83 -28.36
CA SER A 1078 12.64 7.65 -27.52
C SER A 1078 11.24 7.08 -27.71
N VAL A 1079 11.16 5.75 -27.57
CA VAL A 1079 9.88 5.01 -27.48
C VAL A 1079 9.62 4.74 -26.01
N ILE A 1080 8.53 5.28 -25.47
CA ILE A 1080 8.12 5.00 -24.11
C ILE A 1080 7.42 3.65 -24.10
N ARG A 1081 7.83 2.80 -23.16
CA ARG A 1081 7.22 1.48 -22.93
C ARG A 1081 6.63 1.47 -21.55
N VAL A 1082 5.32 1.31 -21.48
CA VAL A 1082 4.59 1.12 -20.23
C VAL A 1082 3.97 -0.26 -20.30
N GLU A 1083 4.27 -1.11 -19.34
CA GLU A 1083 3.57 -2.38 -19.22
C GLU A 1083 2.11 -2.08 -18.89
N ASP A 1084 1.15 -2.57 -19.70
CA ASP A 1084 -0.26 -2.51 -19.33
C ASP A 1084 -0.42 -3.35 -18.06
N GLY A 1085 -0.48 -2.67 -16.91
CA GLY A 1085 -1.06 -3.24 -15.72
C GLY A 1085 -2.57 -3.42 -15.96
N THR A 1086 -2.96 -4.47 -16.69
CA THR A 1086 -4.38 -4.78 -16.93
C THR A 1086 -4.85 -5.98 -16.12
N GLU A 1087 -6.02 -5.74 -15.50
CA GLU A 1087 -6.94 -6.58 -14.70
C GLU A 1087 -6.49 -7.04 -13.32
#